data_AF-A0A929CA70-F1
#
_entry.id   AF-A0A929CA70-F1
#
_cell.length_a   1.000
_cell.length_b   1.000
_cell.length_c   1.000
_cell.angle_alpha   90.00
_cell.angle_beta   90.00
_cell.angle_gamma   90.00
#
_symmetry.space_group_name_H-M   'P 1'
#
loop_
_entity.id
_entity.type
_entity.pdbx_description
1 polymer ?
#
loop_
_entity_poly.entity_id
_entity_poly.type
_entity_poly.pdbx_seq_one_letter_code
_entity_poly.pdbx_strand_id
1 'polypeptide(L)'
;YGQYYNAEVIERKDGNPVYRRDNKAGEYVIIDHKKGTVPVYNPRHMTIFPRMWNNSEQRYINDYKNWAGISNDPDSEKIPTFGENLQYFFRYQLGHMYWRYFMWNFTGRQNDLQGGYGNLINGNWISGITFLDEARLGPQTGLPDNFKNDARNKFYFLPMILGIIGLVFHFRRSSRDGWVVALLFLMTGMAITIYLNQHSPQPRERDYAYAASFFAFAIWIGLGVLALYEQLRKFVDLKTSAIASTAVCMIVPLIMVAQGWDDHNRAGRYTALDMAKNYLNSCAPNAVLFTNGDNDTFPLWYAQEVEGIRTDVRVCNLSLLNGDWYVDQMVRKAYDSDPMPISLSQDQYRQGTRDVVYIIENDNIKDFVDVKALFDIIQQDESRLQFTRDGMTIDYFPTKKFLLTADSATVVNNGTVPPELASYITPITWTLNRWGLQRNNVILMDFLATNNWERPVYFATTTGNDAYIGLKNYFQVEGMAYRLLPIKTSNARGQDLGRINTGILYDNLVNKFGSGMEDPDVYLSEDNLRMSMSLRNIYGRLALELVKEGKMDSAIIVCDKAMELVPRESIPYNYFTLGLADAYLKAGATDKGLEILEGMYTVTEQNLGYYFRFEGKKALMVDDMRKHYLSMAHEVKEAARNNRQTEMEDKAEQLFNDYYDIYVRQMGY
;
A
#
# COMPACT_ATOMS: atom_id res chain seq x y z
N TYR A 1 21.74 11.02 20.67
CA TYR A 1 22.76 9.98 20.42
C TYR A 1 22.04 8.68 20.06
N GLY A 2 22.44 8.01 18.99
CA GLY A 2 21.83 6.75 18.53
C GLY A 2 22.56 6.18 17.31
N GLN A 3 22.06 5.08 16.77
CA GLN A 3 22.77 4.22 15.83
C GLN A 3 22.57 4.59 14.34
N TYR A 4 23.53 4.19 13.50
CA TYR A 4 23.32 4.07 12.05
C TYR A 4 22.69 2.73 11.66
N TYR A 5 22.23 2.61 10.41
CA TYR A 5 21.56 1.41 9.90
C TYR A 5 22.45 0.15 9.92
N ASN A 6 23.76 0.30 9.80
CA ASN A 6 24.72 -0.82 9.86
C ASN A 6 25.34 -1.00 11.24
N ALA A 7 24.68 -0.49 12.29
CA ALA A 7 25.16 -0.66 13.64
C ALA A 7 25.08 -2.10 14.11
N GLU A 8 26.24 -2.65 14.51
CA GLU A 8 26.33 -3.98 15.10
C GLU A 8 25.84 -3.95 16.54
N VAL A 9 25.01 -4.92 16.92
CA VAL A 9 24.58 -5.12 18.31
C VAL A 9 25.65 -5.93 19.02
N ILE A 10 26.30 -5.34 20.03
CA ILE A 10 27.37 -5.97 20.82
C ILE A 10 26.86 -6.64 22.09
N GLU A 11 25.75 -6.13 22.63
CA GLU A 11 25.12 -6.62 23.86
C GLU A 11 23.63 -6.31 23.77
N ARG A 12 22.81 -7.01 24.55
CA ARG A 12 21.41 -6.65 24.78
C ARG A 12 21.20 -6.49 26.27
N LYS A 13 20.65 -5.35 26.68
CA LYS A 13 20.31 -5.03 28.07
C LYS A 13 18.82 -5.21 28.31
N ASP A 14 18.47 -5.35 29.58
CA ASP A 14 17.10 -5.43 30.03
C ASP A 14 16.41 -4.07 29.84
N GLY A 15 15.19 -4.10 29.33
CA GLY A 15 14.31 -2.94 29.22
C GLY A 15 13.53 -2.71 30.52
N ASN A 16 12.65 -1.71 30.50
CA ASN A 16 11.78 -1.46 31.64
C ASN A 16 10.70 -2.55 31.76
N PRO A 17 10.48 -3.13 32.95
CA PRO A 17 9.45 -4.14 33.13
C PRO A 17 8.05 -3.60 32.85
N VAL A 18 7.18 -4.44 32.33
CA VAL A 18 5.76 -4.17 32.09
C VAL A 18 4.95 -4.73 33.25
N TYR A 19 4.08 -3.89 33.81
CA TYR A 19 3.23 -4.23 34.94
C TYR A 19 1.77 -4.36 34.50
N ARG A 20 1.04 -5.28 35.13
CA ARG A 20 -0.41 -5.40 34.99
C ARG A 20 -1.03 -5.63 36.35
N ARG A 21 -2.23 -5.07 36.55
CA ARG A 21 -3.02 -5.36 37.74
C ARG A 21 -3.56 -6.79 37.66
N ASP A 22 -3.18 -7.62 38.62
CA ASP A 22 -3.84 -8.88 38.90
C ASP A 22 -5.14 -8.58 39.65
N ASN A 23 -6.28 -8.85 39.02
CA ASN A 23 -7.59 -8.57 39.62
C ASN A 23 -7.98 -9.57 40.73
N LYS A 24 -7.37 -10.77 40.76
CA LYS A 24 -7.58 -11.77 41.81
C LYS A 24 -6.76 -11.44 43.05
N ALA A 25 -5.49 -11.06 42.86
CA ALA A 25 -4.59 -10.68 43.95
C ALA A 25 -4.73 -9.21 44.38
N GLY A 26 -5.33 -8.36 43.54
CA GLY A 26 -5.54 -6.93 43.81
C GLY A 26 -4.30 -6.04 43.63
N GLU A 27 -3.17 -6.59 43.21
CA GLU A 27 -1.86 -5.93 43.11
C GLU A 27 -1.34 -5.85 41.67
N TYR A 28 -0.31 -5.03 41.43
CA TYR A 28 0.38 -5.02 40.13
C TYR A 28 1.51 -6.05 40.13
N VAL A 29 1.44 -6.97 39.18
CA VAL A 29 2.47 -7.98 38.94
C VAL A 29 3.26 -7.65 37.67
N ILE A 30 4.54 -8.01 37.64
CA ILE A 30 5.35 -7.89 36.42
C ILE A 30 4.93 -9.00 35.46
N ILE A 31 4.51 -8.63 34.26
CA ILE A 31 4.10 -9.57 33.21
C ILE A 31 5.17 -9.76 32.12
N ASP A 32 6.12 -8.84 32.02
CA ASP A 32 7.27 -8.95 31.11
C ASP A 32 8.43 -8.15 31.71
N HIS A 33 9.55 -8.82 32.00
CA HIS A 33 10.75 -8.17 32.52
C HIS A 33 11.56 -7.43 31.44
N LYS A 34 11.18 -7.55 30.16
CA LYS A 34 11.88 -6.99 28.99
C LYS A 34 13.36 -7.36 28.94
N LYS A 35 13.73 -8.56 29.41
CA LYS A 35 15.14 -8.99 29.48
C LYS A 35 15.77 -9.07 28.09
N GLY A 36 16.96 -8.49 27.91
CA GLY A 36 17.68 -8.48 26.64
C GLY A 36 16.92 -7.85 25.46
N THR A 37 15.96 -6.97 25.72
CA THR A 37 15.14 -6.36 24.64
C THR A 37 15.78 -5.10 24.07
N VAL A 38 16.64 -4.42 24.83
CA VAL A 38 17.28 -3.17 24.42
C VAL A 38 18.64 -3.46 23.80
N PRO A 39 18.81 -3.29 22.48
CA PRO A 39 20.10 -3.48 21.84
C PRO A 39 21.10 -2.40 22.27
N VAL A 40 22.31 -2.83 22.61
CA VAL A 40 23.47 -1.97 22.79
C VAL A 40 24.32 -2.10 21.54
N TYR A 41 24.49 -0.99 20.83
CA TYR A 41 25.24 -0.97 19.59
C TYR A 41 26.72 -0.66 19.82
N ASN A 42 27.57 -1.12 18.90
CA ASN A 42 28.97 -0.76 18.86
C ASN A 42 29.12 0.78 18.84
N PRO A 43 29.81 1.40 19.81
CA PRO A 43 29.96 2.85 19.89
C PRO A 43 30.52 3.52 18.62
N ARG A 44 31.27 2.76 17.80
CA ARG A 44 31.79 3.26 16.50
C ARG A 44 30.69 3.54 15.48
N HIS A 45 29.53 2.89 15.59
CA HIS A 45 28.41 3.02 14.64
C HIS A 45 27.32 3.96 15.17
N MET A 46 27.64 4.74 16.20
CA MET A 46 26.73 5.65 16.88
C MET A 46 27.07 7.11 16.56
N THR A 47 26.06 7.97 16.54
CA THR A 47 26.17 9.40 16.25
C THR A 47 25.26 10.22 17.15
N ILE A 48 25.57 11.51 17.32
CA ILE A 48 24.77 12.41 18.16
C ILE A 48 23.38 12.71 17.55
N PHE A 49 23.25 12.64 16.23
CA PHE A 49 22.05 12.98 15.47
C PHE A 49 21.73 11.90 14.41
N PRO A 50 21.24 10.71 14.83
CA PRO A 50 21.04 9.58 13.92
C PRO A 50 19.82 9.81 13.04
N ARG A 51 20.01 9.95 11.73
CA ARG A 51 18.93 10.10 10.74
C ARG A 51 18.73 8.85 9.88
N MET A 52 19.80 8.07 9.72
CA MET A 52 19.79 6.84 8.94
C MET A 52 19.91 5.62 9.86
N TRP A 53 18.80 5.21 10.47
CA TRP A 53 18.79 4.30 11.63
C TRP A 53 18.02 3.00 11.39
N ASN A 54 17.07 2.97 10.44
CA ASN A 54 16.19 1.82 10.24
C ASN A 54 16.86 0.77 9.35
N ASN A 55 17.03 -0.44 9.87
CA ASN A 55 17.64 -1.56 9.16
C ASN A 55 16.75 -2.81 9.12
N SER A 56 15.45 -2.63 9.36
CA SER A 56 14.48 -3.74 9.34
C SER A 56 14.34 -4.39 7.97
N GLU A 57 14.65 -3.66 6.89
CA GLU A 57 14.60 -4.17 5.52
C GLU A 57 15.72 -3.57 4.67
N GLN A 58 16.26 -4.37 3.74
CA GLN A 58 17.36 -3.95 2.86
C GLN A 58 16.99 -2.73 2.00
N ARG A 59 15.72 -2.58 1.60
CA ARG A 59 15.25 -1.43 0.83
C ARG A 59 15.48 -0.10 1.55
N TYR A 60 15.34 -0.05 2.88
CA TYR A 60 15.58 1.17 3.66
C TYR A 60 17.05 1.58 3.60
N ILE A 61 17.95 0.60 3.72
CA ILE A 61 19.40 0.81 3.62
C ILE A 61 19.77 1.34 2.24
N ASN A 62 19.23 0.75 1.17
CA ASN A 62 19.48 1.18 -0.20
C ASN A 62 19.02 2.64 -0.42
N ASP A 63 17.84 2.99 0.10
CA ASP A 63 17.32 4.35 0.04
C ASP A 63 18.15 5.34 0.83
N TYR A 64 18.62 4.98 2.03
CA TYR A 64 19.56 5.81 2.78
C TYR A 64 20.82 6.11 1.96
N LYS A 65 21.43 5.09 1.35
CA LYS A 65 22.62 5.26 0.50
C LYS A 65 22.34 6.18 -0.68
N ASN A 66 21.22 5.99 -1.36
CA ASN A 66 20.78 6.82 -2.48
C ASN A 66 20.64 8.31 -2.07
N TRP A 67 19.85 8.59 -1.05
CA TRP A 67 19.62 9.96 -0.56
C TRP A 67 20.87 10.61 0.03
N ALA A 68 21.70 9.85 0.74
CA ALA A 68 22.94 10.33 1.33
C ALA A 68 24.10 10.43 0.33
N GLY A 69 23.99 9.82 -0.86
CA GLY A 69 25.06 9.79 -1.85
C GLY A 69 26.19 8.83 -1.50
N ILE A 70 25.90 7.77 -0.74
CA ILE A 70 26.87 6.71 -0.39
C ILE A 70 27.00 5.78 -1.60
N SER A 71 28.17 5.75 -2.21
CA SER A 71 28.51 4.89 -3.34
C SER A 71 29.60 3.87 -2.97
N ASN A 72 29.76 2.83 -3.80
CA ASN A 72 30.78 1.78 -3.66
C ASN A 72 30.73 1.01 -2.33
N ASP A 73 29.53 0.73 -1.84
CA ASP A 73 29.28 0.00 -0.59
C ASP A 73 28.17 -1.05 -0.82
N PRO A 74 28.41 -2.12 -1.61
CA PRO A 74 27.37 -3.11 -1.92
C PRO A 74 26.90 -3.85 -0.65
N ASP A 75 27.83 -4.16 0.26
CA ASP A 75 27.57 -4.98 1.44
C ASP A 75 27.08 -4.17 2.65
N SER A 76 27.00 -2.83 2.55
CA SER A 76 26.52 -1.95 3.63
C SER A 76 27.44 -1.88 4.85
N GLU A 77 28.70 -2.26 4.71
CA GLU A 77 29.67 -2.34 5.81
C GLU A 77 30.30 -0.97 6.11
N LYS A 78 30.31 -0.04 5.14
CA LYS A 78 30.89 1.28 5.33
C LYS A 78 30.10 2.06 6.38
N ILE A 79 30.74 2.40 7.51
CA ILE A 79 30.14 3.28 8.52
C ILE A 79 29.83 4.65 7.90
N PRO A 80 28.56 5.11 7.92
CA PRO A 80 28.23 6.41 7.39
C PRO A 80 28.96 7.54 8.12
N THR A 81 29.48 8.48 7.35
CA THR A 81 30.03 9.72 7.88
C THR A 81 28.91 10.62 8.40
N PHE A 82 29.25 11.53 9.32
CA PHE A 82 28.29 12.54 9.78
C PHE A 82 27.79 13.45 8.64
N GLY A 83 28.64 13.70 7.63
CA GLY A 83 28.28 14.45 6.43
C GLY A 83 27.21 13.75 5.59
N GLU A 84 27.37 12.45 5.31
CA GLU A 84 26.36 11.63 4.61
C GLU A 84 25.03 11.60 5.40
N ASN A 85 25.09 11.51 6.73
CA ASN A 85 23.92 11.59 7.59
C ASN A 85 23.19 12.94 7.52
N LEU A 86 23.93 14.06 7.49
CA LEU A 86 23.34 15.38 7.27
C LEU A 86 22.82 15.55 5.84
N GLN A 87 23.49 14.98 4.85
CA GLN A 87 23.03 15.02 3.47
C GLN A 87 21.67 14.32 3.32
N TYR A 88 21.47 13.18 3.97
CA TYR A 88 20.15 12.54 4.06
C TYR A 88 19.11 13.45 4.72
N PHE A 89 19.45 14.08 5.85
CA PHE A 89 18.56 15.03 6.53
C PHE A 89 18.11 16.17 5.60
N PHE A 90 19.05 16.82 4.92
CA PHE A 90 18.72 17.97 4.07
C PHE A 90 18.02 17.56 2.77
N ARG A 91 18.45 16.48 2.10
CA ARG A 91 17.88 16.07 0.81
C ARG A 91 16.53 15.38 0.97
N TYR A 92 16.44 14.41 1.87
CA TYR A 92 15.21 13.65 2.08
C TYR A 92 14.30 14.32 3.11
N GLN A 93 14.74 14.44 4.36
CA GLN A 93 13.83 14.82 5.45
C GLN A 93 13.36 16.28 5.33
N LEU A 94 14.25 17.23 5.03
CA LEU A 94 13.84 18.62 4.80
C LEU A 94 13.44 18.87 3.35
N GLY A 95 14.20 18.39 2.37
CA GLY A 95 13.94 18.63 0.95
C GLY A 95 12.68 17.92 0.45
N HIS A 96 12.70 16.59 0.45
CA HIS A 96 11.62 15.77 -0.09
C HIS A 96 10.40 15.67 0.84
N MET A 97 10.58 15.55 2.16
CA MET A 97 9.45 15.35 3.08
C MET A 97 8.83 16.66 3.57
N TYR A 98 9.53 17.81 3.57
CA TYR A 98 8.96 19.07 4.03
C TYR A 98 8.81 20.11 2.92
N TRP A 99 9.93 20.57 2.34
CA TRP A 99 9.93 21.65 1.36
C TRP A 99 9.16 21.28 0.09
N ARG A 100 9.20 20.02 -0.35
CA ARG A 100 8.38 19.56 -1.49
C ARG A 100 6.88 19.80 -1.26
N TYR A 101 6.33 19.40 -0.11
CA TYR A 101 4.92 19.62 0.22
C TYR A 101 4.60 21.09 0.46
N PHE A 102 5.52 21.83 1.07
CA PHE A 102 5.39 23.29 1.18
C PHE A 102 5.24 23.91 -0.22
N MET A 103 6.07 23.49 -1.17
CA MET A 103 6.01 23.98 -2.55
C MET A 103 4.76 23.49 -3.30
N TRP A 104 4.23 22.29 -3.03
CA TRP A 104 2.94 21.86 -3.57
C TRP A 104 1.83 22.87 -3.26
N ASN A 105 1.80 23.39 -2.03
CA ASN A 105 0.75 24.29 -1.56
C ASN A 105 0.94 25.73 -2.06
N PHE A 106 2.18 26.20 -2.25
CA PHE A 106 2.44 27.63 -2.50
C PHE A 106 3.09 27.95 -3.85
N THR A 107 3.42 26.94 -4.64
CA THR A 107 4.00 27.09 -5.99
C THR A 107 3.27 26.24 -7.03
N GLY A 108 2.88 25.02 -6.66
CA GLY A 108 2.13 24.09 -7.52
C GLY A 108 2.63 22.66 -7.42
N ARG A 109 1.87 21.71 -7.96
CA ARG A 109 2.04 20.26 -7.79
C ARG A 109 2.13 19.56 -9.15
N GLN A 110 3.06 18.62 -9.30
CA GLN A 110 3.27 17.90 -10.56
C GLN A 110 2.14 16.89 -10.83
N ASN A 111 1.78 16.13 -9.80
CA ASN A 111 0.73 15.14 -9.69
C ASN A 111 0.65 14.67 -8.23
N ASP A 112 -0.30 13.78 -7.94
CA ASP A 112 -0.52 13.18 -6.64
C ASP A 112 0.12 11.82 -6.39
N LEU A 113 0.85 11.31 -7.39
CA LEU A 113 1.56 10.05 -7.31
C LEU A 113 2.79 10.16 -6.40
N GLN A 114 3.06 9.12 -5.61
CA GLN A 114 4.18 9.12 -4.69
C GLN A 114 5.53 9.15 -5.43
N GLY A 115 6.37 10.11 -5.05
CA GLY A 115 7.73 10.25 -5.57
C GLY A 115 8.76 9.44 -4.78
N GLY A 116 9.73 8.82 -5.47
CA GLY A 116 10.90 8.17 -4.86
C GLY A 116 12.17 9.00 -4.99
N TYR A 117 13.32 8.45 -4.53
CA TYR A 117 14.61 9.08 -4.78
C TYR A 117 14.86 9.28 -6.28
N GLY A 118 15.30 10.48 -6.66
CA GLY A 118 15.63 10.78 -8.06
C GLY A 118 14.44 10.75 -9.02
N ASN A 119 13.20 10.66 -8.51
CA ASN A 119 12.01 10.59 -9.35
C ASN A 119 11.73 11.97 -9.99
N LEU A 120 11.79 12.03 -11.32
CA LEU A 120 11.55 13.24 -12.10
C LEU A 120 10.08 13.43 -12.51
N ILE A 121 9.26 12.40 -12.36
CA ILE A 121 7.94 12.28 -12.99
C ILE A 121 6.80 12.34 -11.98
N ASN A 122 7.01 11.81 -10.78
CA ASN A 122 5.98 11.68 -9.76
C ASN A 122 6.32 12.46 -8.50
N GLY A 123 5.30 13.10 -7.95
CA GLY A 123 5.32 13.69 -6.62
C GLY A 123 6.20 14.93 -6.49
N ASN A 124 6.64 15.58 -7.58
CA ASN A 124 7.37 16.84 -7.47
C ASN A 124 6.43 18.05 -7.37
N TRP A 125 6.98 19.21 -7.01
CA TRP A 125 6.29 20.48 -7.22
C TRP A 125 6.61 21.02 -8.62
N ILE A 126 5.71 21.81 -9.19
CA ILE A 126 5.93 22.58 -10.43
C ILE A 126 5.46 24.01 -10.21
N SER A 127 6.05 24.95 -10.95
CA SER A 127 5.66 26.36 -10.89
C SER A 127 4.65 26.75 -11.96
N GLY A 128 4.67 26.07 -13.11
CA GLY A 128 4.01 26.53 -14.34
C GLY A 128 4.90 27.40 -15.22
N ILE A 129 6.14 27.68 -14.79
CA ILE A 129 7.15 28.39 -15.58
C ILE A 129 8.03 27.33 -16.25
N THR A 130 7.79 27.08 -17.55
CA THR A 130 8.36 25.93 -18.28
C THR A 130 9.87 25.78 -18.12
N PHE A 131 10.66 26.84 -18.32
CA PHE A 131 12.12 26.72 -18.27
C PHE A 131 12.65 26.38 -16.87
N LEU A 132 11.98 26.83 -15.79
CA LEU A 132 12.35 26.49 -14.41
C LEU A 132 11.98 25.04 -14.09
N ASP A 133 10.80 24.61 -14.54
CA ASP A 133 10.32 23.26 -14.29
C ASP A 133 11.13 22.23 -15.12
N GLU A 134 11.42 22.50 -16.39
CA GLU A 134 12.22 21.64 -17.26
C GLU A 134 13.67 21.51 -16.80
N ALA A 135 14.26 22.59 -16.29
CA ALA A 135 15.60 22.57 -15.71
C ALA A 135 15.73 21.55 -14.57
N ARG A 136 14.66 21.35 -13.78
CA ARG A 136 14.65 20.37 -12.67
C ARG A 136 14.16 19.00 -13.11
N LEU A 137 13.01 18.93 -13.78
CA LEU A 137 12.24 17.70 -13.99
C LEU A 137 12.37 17.11 -15.39
N GLY A 138 12.94 17.84 -16.35
CA GLY A 138 12.93 17.44 -17.77
C GLY A 138 11.65 17.88 -18.49
N PRO A 139 11.43 17.43 -19.74
CA PRO A 139 10.39 17.97 -20.62
C PRO A 139 9.00 18.08 -19.96
N GLN A 140 8.40 19.28 -20.01
CA GLN A 140 7.08 19.58 -19.42
C GLN A 140 5.99 19.87 -20.47
N THR A 141 6.33 19.70 -21.76
CA THR A 141 5.45 19.90 -22.91
C THR A 141 5.30 18.61 -23.70
N GLY A 142 4.16 18.41 -24.39
CA GLY A 142 3.87 17.16 -25.09
C GLY A 142 3.95 15.95 -24.16
N LEU A 143 3.24 16.03 -23.02
CA LEU A 143 3.17 14.92 -22.06
C LEU A 143 2.23 13.83 -22.61
N PRO A 144 2.51 12.55 -22.36
CA PRO A 144 1.58 11.46 -22.69
C PRO A 144 0.19 11.68 -22.08
N ASP A 145 -0.86 11.14 -22.69
CA ASP A 145 -2.23 11.35 -22.21
C ASP A 145 -2.45 10.80 -20.80
N ASN A 146 -1.77 9.69 -20.43
CA ASN A 146 -1.81 9.12 -19.09
C ASN A 146 -1.09 9.96 -18.01
N PHE A 147 -0.54 11.13 -18.38
CA PHE A 147 -0.01 12.11 -17.41
C PHE A 147 -1.04 13.19 -17.06
N LYS A 148 -2.22 13.19 -17.71
CA LYS A 148 -3.36 13.99 -17.26
C LYS A 148 -3.70 13.55 -15.83
N ASN A 149 -3.73 14.52 -14.94
CA ASN A 149 -3.89 14.31 -13.52
C ASN A 149 -4.44 15.60 -12.95
N ASP A 150 -5.60 15.54 -12.32
CA ASP A 150 -6.28 16.73 -11.80
C ASP A 150 -5.47 17.43 -10.72
N ALA A 151 -4.58 16.71 -10.01
CA ALA A 151 -3.69 17.31 -9.01
C ALA A 151 -2.45 18.00 -9.61
N ARG A 152 -2.42 18.23 -10.94
CA ARG A 152 -1.36 18.96 -11.63
C ARG A 152 -1.64 20.48 -11.61
N ASN A 153 -1.23 21.12 -10.53
CA ASN A 153 -1.61 22.50 -10.22
C ASN A 153 -0.46 23.48 -10.48
N LYS A 154 -0.72 24.66 -11.03
CA LYS A 154 0.32 25.69 -11.31
C LYS A 154 -0.05 27.04 -10.69
N PHE A 155 0.67 27.44 -9.63
CA PHE A 155 0.41 28.71 -8.93
C PHE A 155 1.43 29.81 -9.24
N TYR A 156 2.42 29.56 -10.10
CA TYR A 156 3.38 30.56 -10.60
C TYR A 156 4.11 31.32 -9.50
N PHE A 157 4.35 30.67 -8.35
CA PHE A 157 4.92 31.24 -7.13
C PHE A 157 4.11 32.39 -6.49
N LEU A 158 2.93 32.73 -6.98
CA LEU A 158 2.15 33.89 -6.50
C LEU A 158 1.84 33.80 -4.99
N PRO A 159 1.35 32.66 -4.45
CA PRO A 159 1.12 32.52 -3.02
C PRO A 159 2.42 32.63 -2.21
N MET A 160 3.50 31.97 -2.67
CA MET A 160 4.80 31.99 -2.00
C MET A 160 5.38 33.40 -1.91
N ILE A 161 5.39 34.15 -3.02
CA ILE A 161 5.93 35.52 -3.06
C ILE A 161 5.13 36.43 -2.12
N LEU A 162 3.80 36.37 -2.16
CA LEU A 162 2.96 37.19 -1.28
C LEU A 162 3.19 36.85 0.20
N GLY A 163 3.36 35.57 0.53
CA GLY A 163 3.71 35.12 1.88
C GLY A 163 5.07 35.62 2.34
N ILE A 164 6.10 35.62 1.49
CA ILE A 164 7.42 36.16 1.83
C ILE A 164 7.35 37.68 2.07
N ILE A 165 6.61 38.42 1.24
CA ILE A 165 6.38 39.86 1.44
C ILE A 165 5.75 40.10 2.81
N GLY A 166 4.72 39.33 3.17
CA GLY A 166 4.05 39.45 4.45
C GLY A 166 4.90 39.03 5.64
N LEU A 167 5.76 38.02 5.50
CA LEU A 167 6.74 37.65 6.52
C LEU A 167 7.70 38.80 6.81
N VAL A 168 8.30 39.38 5.77
CA VAL A 168 9.22 40.53 5.92
C VAL A 168 8.50 41.74 6.53
N PHE A 169 7.27 42.01 6.09
CA PHE A 169 6.43 43.06 6.65
C PHE A 169 6.14 42.85 8.13
N HIS A 170 5.75 41.63 8.51
CA HIS A 170 5.44 41.28 9.89
C HIS A 170 6.64 41.55 10.80
N PHE A 171 7.84 41.06 10.45
CA PHE A 171 9.05 41.27 11.25
C PHE A 171 9.49 42.74 11.34
N ARG A 172 9.26 43.53 10.29
CA ARG A 172 9.55 44.97 10.30
C ARG A 172 8.58 45.76 11.18
N ARG A 173 7.33 45.31 11.28
CA ARG A 173 6.26 46.04 12.00
C ARG A 173 6.13 45.61 13.45
N SER A 174 6.16 44.31 13.72
CA SER A 174 6.13 43.70 15.06
C SER A 174 6.98 42.44 15.06
N SER A 175 8.24 42.58 15.48
CA SER A 175 9.17 41.44 15.52
C SER A 175 8.77 40.41 16.58
N ARG A 176 8.16 40.82 17.70
CA ARG A 176 7.71 39.91 18.76
C ARG A 176 6.61 38.98 18.25
N ASP A 177 5.58 39.53 17.62
CA ASP A 177 4.49 38.74 17.04
C ASP A 177 4.98 37.93 15.82
N GLY A 178 5.90 38.51 15.04
CA GLY A 178 6.59 37.83 13.96
C GLY A 178 7.29 36.54 14.42
N TRP A 179 7.96 36.58 15.57
CA TRP A 179 8.58 35.41 16.18
C TRP A 179 7.57 34.37 16.66
N VAL A 180 6.39 34.77 17.16
CA VAL A 180 5.34 33.82 17.55
C VAL A 180 4.88 33.00 16.35
N VAL A 181 4.57 33.65 15.22
CA VAL A 181 4.15 32.94 14.00
C VAL A 181 5.31 32.14 13.41
N ALA A 182 6.54 32.67 13.45
CA ALA A 182 7.72 31.95 12.97
C ALA A 182 8.00 30.69 13.79
N LEU A 183 7.86 30.73 15.11
CA LEU A 183 7.99 29.56 15.96
C LEU A 183 6.91 28.53 15.65
N LEU A 184 5.65 28.95 15.45
CA LEU A 184 4.60 28.04 15.02
C LEU A 184 4.96 27.35 13.70
N PHE A 185 5.39 28.12 12.69
CA PHE A 185 5.83 27.60 11.39
C PHE A 185 6.99 26.61 11.52
N LEU A 186 8.02 26.95 12.30
CA LEU A 186 9.20 26.11 12.47
C LEU A 186 8.92 24.85 13.28
N MET A 187 8.15 24.96 14.36
CA MET A 187 7.86 23.85 15.28
C MET A 187 6.94 22.81 14.64
N THR A 188 5.95 23.27 13.86
CA THR A 188 4.99 22.38 13.19
C THR A 188 5.42 21.96 11.78
N GLY A 189 6.58 22.45 11.32
CA GLY A 189 7.16 22.12 10.02
C GLY A 189 8.50 21.38 10.15
N MET A 190 9.61 22.12 10.18
CA MET A 190 10.94 21.50 10.19
C MET A 190 11.26 20.76 11.51
N ALA A 191 10.76 21.24 12.66
CA ALA A 191 11.04 20.55 13.93
C ALA A 191 10.29 19.23 14.05
N ILE A 192 9.05 19.13 13.53
CA ILE A 192 8.32 17.85 13.55
C ILE A 192 9.02 16.80 12.66
N THR A 193 9.66 17.21 11.56
CA THR A 193 10.53 16.33 10.77
C THR A 193 11.70 15.77 11.59
N ILE A 194 12.33 16.61 12.41
CA ILE A 194 13.42 16.18 13.31
C ILE A 194 12.90 15.17 14.33
N TYR A 195 11.72 15.43 14.92
CA TYR A 195 11.09 14.58 15.90
C TYR A 195 10.67 13.22 15.33
N LEU A 196 9.94 13.22 14.21
CA LEU A 196 9.45 11.99 13.57
C LEU A 196 10.57 11.14 12.99
N ASN A 197 11.71 11.76 12.64
CA ASN A 197 12.90 11.10 12.10
C ASN A 197 12.58 10.06 11.00
N GLN A 198 11.74 10.48 10.05
CA GLN A 198 11.17 9.61 9.01
C GLN A 198 12.26 8.94 8.17
N HIS A 199 12.12 7.63 7.94
CA HIS A 199 12.95 6.85 7.03
C HIS A 199 12.44 6.94 5.58
N SER A 200 13.26 6.54 4.61
CA SER A 200 12.87 6.37 3.20
C SER A 200 12.89 4.89 2.82
N PRO A 201 11.93 4.40 2.02
CA PRO A 201 10.73 5.11 1.59
C PRO A 201 9.67 5.13 2.71
N GLN A 202 8.74 6.09 2.63
CA GLN A 202 7.49 6.04 3.39
C GLN A 202 6.45 5.22 2.61
N PRO A 203 5.49 4.55 3.29
CA PRO A 203 4.49 3.72 2.62
C PRO A 203 3.44 4.51 1.82
N ARG A 204 3.36 5.84 2.03
CA ARG A 204 2.48 6.79 1.34
C ARG A 204 2.95 8.22 1.61
N GLU A 205 2.38 9.18 0.90
CA GLU A 205 2.59 10.61 1.15
C GLU A 205 2.07 11.02 2.55
N ARG A 206 2.77 11.96 3.21
CA ARG A 206 2.51 12.40 4.60
C ARG A 206 2.48 13.92 4.78
N ASP A 207 2.01 14.64 3.78
CA ASP A 207 1.82 16.10 3.81
C ASP A 207 0.97 16.59 4.99
N TYR A 208 -0.03 15.82 5.43
CA TYR A 208 -0.88 16.12 6.57
C TYR A 208 -0.12 16.34 7.89
N ALA A 209 1.08 15.75 8.05
CA ALA A 209 1.91 15.96 9.24
C ALA A 209 2.40 17.41 9.37
N TYR A 210 2.36 18.18 8.28
CA TYR A 210 2.90 19.55 8.18
C TYR A 210 1.82 20.62 7.98
N ALA A 211 0.54 20.24 7.94
CA ALA A 211 -0.57 21.15 7.63
C ALA A 211 -0.59 22.41 8.52
N ALA A 212 -0.25 22.28 9.80
CA ALA A 212 -0.19 23.41 10.73
C ALA A 212 0.89 24.45 10.34
N SER A 213 2.01 24.02 9.76
CA SER A 213 3.03 24.95 9.24
C SER A 213 2.53 25.70 8.00
N PHE A 214 1.72 25.04 7.16
CA PHE A 214 1.15 25.66 5.97
C PHE A 214 0.11 26.71 6.36
N PHE A 215 -0.71 26.44 7.39
CA PHE A 215 -1.60 27.44 7.98
C PHE A 215 -0.84 28.63 8.56
N ALA A 216 0.29 28.40 9.24
CA ALA A 216 1.14 29.51 9.72
C ALA A 216 1.67 30.37 8.57
N PHE A 217 2.07 29.76 7.44
CA PHE A 217 2.50 30.52 6.26
C PHE A 217 1.36 31.31 5.60
N ALA A 218 0.14 30.77 5.60
CA ALA A 218 -1.05 31.48 5.09
C ALA A 218 -1.35 32.77 5.85
N ILE A 219 -1.03 32.86 7.15
CA ILE A 219 -1.10 34.12 7.91
C ILE A 219 -0.20 35.18 7.27
N TRP A 220 1.02 34.82 6.89
CA TRP A 220 1.91 35.75 6.20
C TRP A 220 1.41 36.10 4.80
N ILE A 221 0.74 35.21 4.08
CA ILE A 221 0.09 35.58 2.80
C ILE A 221 -0.92 36.71 3.03
N GLY A 222 -1.77 36.59 4.06
CA GLY A 222 -2.72 37.66 4.45
C GLY A 222 -2.01 38.97 4.83
N LEU A 223 -0.94 38.91 5.61
CA LEU A 223 -0.13 40.09 5.96
C LEU A 223 0.59 40.70 4.74
N GLY A 224 0.85 39.91 3.70
CA GLY A 224 1.38 40.39 2.42
C GLY A 224 0.44 41.38 1.74
N VAL A 225 -0.88 41.16 1.84
CA VAL A 225 -1.89 42.10 1.34
C VAL A 225 -1.78 43.44 2.06
N LEU A 226 -1.63 43.40 3.39
CA LEU A 226 -1.47 44.60 4.21
C LEU A 226 -0.16 45.34 3.89
N ALA A 227 0.91 44.61 3.61
CA ALA A 227 2.19 45.19 3.20
C ALA A 227 2.07 45.97 1.88
N LEU A 228 1.39 45.40 0.89
CA LEU A 228 1.16 46.06 -0.40
C LEU A 228 0.23 47.28 -0.25
N TYR A 229 -0.81 47.18 0.57
CA TYR A 229 -1.65 48.32 0.95
C TYR A 229 -0.84 49.47 1.56
N GLU A 230 0.01 49.18 2.56
CA GLU A 230 0.81 50.21 3.23
C GLU A 230 1.84 50.86 2.31
N GLN A 231 2.30 50.13 1.29
CA GLN A 231 3.21 50.67 0.29
C GLN A 231 2.46 51.52 -0.75
N LEU A 232 1.28 51.09 -1.21
CA LEU A 232 0.46 51.82 -2.19
C LEU A 232 -0.08 53.13 -1.64
N ARG A 233 -0.50 53.18 -0.36
CA ARG A 233 -1.03 54.41 0.26
C ARG A 233 -0.05 55.57 0.35
N LYS A 234 1.22 55.34 0.04
CA LYS A 234 2.24 56.40 -0.08
C LYS A 234 2.07 57.21 -1.38
N PHE A 235 1.36 56.66 -2.36
CA PHE A 235 1.22 57.23 -3.70
C PHE A 235 -0.23 57.56 -4.07
N VAL A 236 -1.21 56.91 -3.44
CA VAL A 236 -2.65 57.10 -3.69
C VAL A 236 -3.45 57.13 -2.39
N ASP A 237 -4.72 57.55 -2.43
CA ASP A 237 -5.57 57.68 -1.25
C ASP A 237 -5.88 56.32 -0.58
N LEU A 238 -6.33 56.37 0.68
CA LEU A 238 -6.60 55.20 1.51
C LEU A 238 -7.61 54.23 0.87
N LYS A 239 -8.69 54.74 0.28
CA LYS A 239 -9.77 53.92 -0.29
C LYS A 239 -9.28 53.22 -1.55
N THR A 240 -8.63 53.97 -2.45
CA THR A 240 -8.06 53.41 -3.68
C THR A 240 -6.97 52.38 -3.38
N SER A 241 -6.10 52.65 -2.41
CA SER A 241 -5.05 51.71 -1.97
C SER A 241 -5.63 50.39 -1.49
N ALA A 242 -6.66 50.45 -0.63
CA ALA A 242 -7.29 49.26 -0.07
C ALA A 242 -7.99 48.41 -1.15
N ILE A 243 -8.72 49.07 -2.06
CA ILE A 243 -9.39 48.39 -3.17
C ILE A 243 -8.35 47.76 -4.10
N ALA A 244 -7.32 48.51 -4.51
CA ALA A 244 -6.32 48.04 -5.45
C ALA A 244 -5.48 46.89 -4.88
N SER A 245 -4.99 46.99 -3.64
CA SER A 245 -4.20 45.92 -3.02
C SER A 245 -5.03 44.65 -2.87
N THR A 246 -6.30 44.77 -2.46
CA THR A 246 -7.21 43.63 -2.33
C THR A 246 -7.47 42.99 -3.69
N ALA A 247 -7.82 43.79 -4.70
CA ALA A 247 -8.13 43.30 -6.04
C ALA A 247 -6.94 42.56 -6.68
N VAL A 248 -5.73 43.11 -6.57
CA VAL A 248 -4.52 42.47 -7.10
C VAL A 248 -4.21 41.18 -6.33
N CYS A 249 -4.29 41.20 -5.01
CA CYS A 249 -3.99 40.02 -4.20
C CYS A 249 -5.04 38.92 -4.32
N MET A 250 -6.29 39.23 -4.69
CA MET A 250 -7.34 38.23 -4.93
C MET A 250 -6.97 37.25 -6.04
N ILE A 251 -6.05 37.60 -6.95
CA ILE A 251 -5.51 36.67 -7.95
C ILE A 251 -4.93 35.42 -7.27
N VAL A 252 -4.34 35.54 -6.08
CA VAL A 252 -3.71 34.42 -5.35
C VAL A 252 -4.73 33.35 -4.92
N PRO A 253 -5.78 33.65 -4.12
CA PRO A 253 -6.79 32.63 -3.81
C PRO A 253 -7.59 32.21 -5.04
N LEU A 254 -7.82 33.10 -6.02
CA LEU A 254 -8.55 32.73 -7.24
C LEU A 254 -7.80 31.69 -8.08
N ILE A 255 -6.49 31.83 -8.27
CA ILE A 255 -5.71 30.83 -9.00
C ILE A 255 -5.62 29.52 -8.23
N MET A 256 -5.49 29.57 -6.90
CA MET A 256 -5.45 28.37 -6.07
C MET A 256 -6.76 27.57 -6.15
N VAL A 257 -7.91 28.26 -6.14
CA VAL A 257 -9.22 27.62 -6.35
C VAL A 257 -9.34 27.11 -7.79
N ALA A 258 -9.02 27.93 -8.80
CA ALA A 258 -9.19 27.55 -10.20
C ALA A 258 -8.29 26.38 -10.65
N GLN A 259 -7.14 26.19 -9.99
CA GLN A 259 -6.16 25.15 -10.32
C GLN A 259 -6.18 23.96 -9.35
N GLY A 260 -7.03 23.95 -8.32
CA GLY A 260 -7.03 22.88 -7.32
C GLY A 260 -8.42 22.57 -6.75
N TRP A 261 -9.47 22.86 -7.51
CA TRP A 261 -10.84 22.54 -7.09
C TRP A 261 -11.20 21.08 -7.40
N ASP A 262 -10.80 20.63 -8.58
CA ASP A 262 -10.98 19.26 -9.09
C ASP A 262 -10.29 18.22 -8.21
N ASP A 263 -9.01 18.40 -7.90
CA ASP A 263 -8.24 17.48 -7.05
C ASP A 263 -8.64 17.49 -5.55
N HIS A 264 -9.42 18.49 -5.12
CA HIS A 264 -10.02 18.57 -3.78
C HIS A 264 -11.48 18.09 -3.73
N ASN A 265 -12.13 17.94 -4.88
CA ASN A 265 -13.49 17.42 -4.95
C ASN A 265 -13.51 15.94 -4.58
N ARG A 266 -14.45 15.55 -3.70
CA ARG A 266 -14.67 14.16 -3.29
C ARG A 266 -16.10 13.69 -3.59
N ALA A 267 -16.89 14.52 -4.28
CA ALA A 267 -18.22 14.14 -4.74
C ALA A 267 -18.14 12.91 -5.66
N GLY A 268 -19.08 11.98 -5.51
CA GLY A 268 -19.13 10.75 -6.32
C GLY A 268 -18.06 9.71 -5.99
N ARG A 269 -17.11 9.99 -5.07
CA ARG A 269 -15.99 9.08 -4.78
C ARG A 269 -16.38 7.99 -3.78
N TYR A 270 -17.01 6.93 -4.27
CA TYR A 270 -17.50 5.79 -3.47
C TYR A 270 -16.65 4.52 -3.54
N THR A 271 -15.49 4.56 -4.22
CA THR A 271 -14.60 3.40 -4.41
C THR A 271 -14.34 2.62 -3.12
N ALA A 272 -14.01 3.29 -2.01
CA ALA A 272 -13.69 2.60 -0.76
C ALA A 272 -14.87 1.75 -0.24
N LEU A 273 -16.10 2.26 -0.37
CA LEU A 273 -17.30 1.56 0.01
C LEU A 273 -17.59 0.39 -0.96
N ASP A 274 -17.47 0.61 -2.27
CA ASP A 274 -17.74 -0.46 -3.24
C ASP A 274 -16.71 -1.59 -3.16
N MET A 275 -15.44 -1.27 -2.90
CA MET A 275 -14.43 -2.29 -2.62
C MET A 275 -14.77 -3.08 -1.35
N ALA A 276 -15.22 -2.40 -0.29
CA ALA A 276 -15.68 -3.08 0.93
C ALA A 276 -16.85 -4.04 0.66
N LYS A 277 -17.85 -3.59 -0.11
CA LYS A 277 -18.96 -4.44 -0.55
C LYS A 277 -18.47 -5.65 -1.33
N ASN A 278 -17.52 -5.48 -2.24
CA ASN A 278 -16.97 -6.56 -3.06
C ASN A 278 -16.26 -7.62 -2.20
N TYR A 279 -15.44 -7.23 -1.23
CA TYR A 279 -14.82 -8.15 -0.27
C TYR A 279 -15.87 -8.94 0.51
N LEU A 280 -16.88 -8.26 1.06
CA LEU A 280 -17.95 -8.91 1.81
C LEU A 280 -18.77 -9.85 0.93
N ASN A 281 -19.14 -9.42 -0.29
CA ASN A 281 -19.89 -10.20 -1.27
C ASN A 281 -19.10 -11.37 -1.88
N SER A 282 -17.77 -11.35 -1.78
CA SER A 282 -16.93 -12.51 -2.11
C SER A 282 -17.09 -13.67 -1.12
N CYS A 283 -17.52 -13.37 0.11
CA CYS A 283 -17.57 -14.35 1.19
C CYS A 283 -18.91 -15.10 1.21
N ALA A 284 -18.86 -16.42 1.43
CA ALA A 284 -20.03 -17.22 1.76
C ALA A 284 -20.71 -16.76 3.08
N PRO A 285 -21.98 -17.14 3.33
CA PRO A 285 -22.68 -16.77 4.55
C PRO A 285 -21.96 -17.19 5.84
N ASN A 286 -22.01 -16.34 6.88
CA ASN A 286 -21.40 -16.53 8.19
C ASN A 286 -19.87 -16.77 8.20
N ALA A 287 -19.19 -16.40 7.10
CA ALA A 287 -17.75 -16.54 6.94
C ALA A 287 -16.94 -15.70 7.95
N VAL A 288 -15.68 -16.06 8.14
CA VAL A 288 -14.66 -15.22 8.77
C VAL A 288 -13.70 -14.73 7.68
N LEU A 289 -13.63 -13.41 7.49
CA LEU A 289 -12.73 -12.75 6.56
C LEU A 289 -11.55 -12.15 7.32
N PHE A 290 -10.36 -12.72 7.10
CA PHE A 290 -9.12 -12.20 7.66
C PHE A 290 -8.52 -11.10 6.77
N THR A 291 -8.32 -9.93 7.36
CA THR A 291 -7.71 -8.75 6.73
C THR A 291 -6.39 -8.40 7.41
N ASN A 292 -5.60 -7.51 6.80
CA ASN A 292 -4.33 -7.08 7.37
C ASN A 292 -4.14 -5.56 7.33
N GLY A 293 -4.28 -4.93 8.49
CA GLY A 293 -4.07 -3.50 8.64
C GLY A 293 -5.30 -2.66 8.28
N ASP A 294 -5.13 -1.36 8.42
CA ASP A 294 -6.23 -0.40 8.48
C ASP A 294 -6.95 -0.22 7.14
N ASN A 295 -6.19 -0.16 6.03
CA ASN A 295 -6.72 0.08 4.68
C ASN A 295 -7.67 -1.03 4.21
N ASP A 296 -7.42 -2.28 4.62
CA ASP A 296 -8.28 -3.42 4.28
C ASP A 296 -9.50 -3.50 5.21
N THR A 297 -9.40 -2.99 6.43
CA THR A 297 -10.35 -3.28 7.52
C THR A 297 -11.37 -2.17 7.72
N PHE A 298 -10.94 -0.91 7.78
CA PHE A 298 -11.83 0.19 8.14
C PHE A 298 -12.96 0.41 7.13
N PRO A 299 -12.75 0.30 5.80
CA PRO A 299 -13.86 0.35 4.85
C PRO A 299 -14.89 -0.76 5.06
N LEU A 300 -14.45 -1.98 5.44
CA LEU A 300 -15.36 -3.09 5.73
C LEU A 300 -16.18 -2.84 6.99
N TRP A 301 -15.55 -2.36 8.05
CA TRP A 301 -16.27 -1.98 9.27
C TRP A 301 -17.26 -0.85 9.01
N TYR A 302 -16.89 0.17 8.24
CA TYR A 302 -17.84 1.20 7.82
C TYR A 302 -19.04 0.58 7.09
N ALA A 303 -18.79 -0.30 6.10
CA ALA A 303 -19.86 -0.95 5.34
C ALA A 303 -20.78 -1.80 6.23
N GLN A 304 -20.26 -2.40 7.30
CA GLN A 304 -21.07 -3.20 8.24
C GLN A 304 -21.79 -2.33 9.28
N GLU A 305 -21.07 -1.44 9.96
CA GLU A 305 -21.57 -0.67 11.11
C GLU A 305 -22.48 0.49 10.70
N VAL A 306 -22.23 1.09 9.54
CA VAL A 306 -23.00 2.25 9.06
C VAL A 306 -24.00 1.84 7.98
N GLU A 307 -23.54 1.08 6.98
CA GLU A 307 -24.39 0.73 5.82
C GLU A 307 -25.17 -0.59 6.01
N GLY A 308 -24.88 -1.37 7.07
CA GLY A 308 -25.60 -2.62 7.38
C GLY A 308 -25.37 -3.75 6.37
N ILE A 309 -24.26 -3.74 5.63
CA ILE A 309 -23.99 -4.68 4.54
C ILE A 309 -23.30 -5.93 5.07
N ARG A 310 -23.87 -7.12 4.80
CA ARG A 310 -23.24 -8.43 5.12
C ARG A 310 -22.74 -8.51 6.57
N THR A 311 -23.59 -8.12 7.52
CA THR A 311 -23.37 -8.21 8.97
C THR A 311 -23.19 -9.64 9.49
N ASP A 312 -23.43 -10.64 8.64
CA ASP A 312 -23.14 -12.06 8.90
C ASP A 312 -21.64 -12.39 8.82
N VAL A 313 -20.87 -11.68 8.00
CA VAL A 313 -19.43 -11.94 7.81
C VAL A 313 -18.64 -11.36 8.98
N ARG A 314 -17.76 -12.15 9.60
CA ARG A 314 -16.85 -11.66 10.64
C ARG A 314 -15.59 -11.09 10.01
N VAL A 315 -15.42 -9.77 10.05
CA VAL A 315 -14.17 -9.12 9.62
C VAL A 315 -13.16 -9.15 10.77
N CYS A 316 -12.05 -9.85 10.58
CA CYS A 316 -11.00 -10.05 11.58
C CYS A 316 -9.65 -9.50 11.10
N ASN A 317 -9.21 -8.39 11.69
CA ASN A 317 -7.92 -7.78 11.39
C ASN A 317 -6.78 -8.50 12.12
N LEU A 318 -5.90 -9.15 11.36
CA LEU A 318 -4.77 -9.91 11.90
C LEU A 318 -3.74 -9.07 12.66
N SER A 319 -3.59 -7.78 12.35
CA SER A 319 -2.70 -6.88 13.09
C SER A 319 -3.25 -6.57 14.49
N LEU A 320 -4.56 -6.34 14.59
CA LEU A 320 -5.25 -6.09 15.85
C LEU A 320 -5.41 -7.35 16.70
N LEU A 321 -5.43 -8.54 16.08
CA LEU A 321 -5.49 -9.85 16.76
C LEU A 321 -4.26 -10.17 17.62
N ASN A 322 -3.23 -9.32 17.58
CA ASN A 322 -2.16 -9.33 18.58
C ASN A 322 -2.57 -8.70 19.91
N GLY A 323 -3.67 -7.94 19.99
CA GLY A 323 -4.23 -7.43 21.24
C GLY A 323 -5.24 -8.39 21.84
N ASP A 324 -5.11 -8.71 23.12
CA ASP A 324 -6.04 -9.58 23.85
C ASP A 324 -7.47 -9.02 23.86
N TRP A 325 -7.61 -7.71 24.00
CA TRP A 325 -8.90 -7.00 23.88
C TRP A 325 -9.62 -7.23 22.55
N TYR A 326 -8.89 -7.45 21.46
CA TYR A 326 -9.49 -7.68 20.13
C TYR A 326 -9.91 -9.14 19.97
N VAL A 327 -9.12 -10.08 20.52
CA VAL A 327 -9.54 -11.48 20.63
C VAL A 327 -10.85 -11.59 21.42
N ASP A 328 -10.98 -10.85 22.53
CA ASP A 328 -12.21 -10.78 23.33
C ASP A 328 -13.43 -10.30 22.53
N GLN A 329 -13.24 -9.47 21.50
CA GLN A 329 -14.31 -9.03 20.60
C GLN A 329 -14.67 -10.11 19.58
N MET A 330 -13.69 -10.88 19.09
CA MET A 330 -13.91 -11.93 18.10
C MET A 330 -14.68 -13.14 18.66
N VAL A 331 -14.51 -13.44 19.94
CA VAL A 331 -15.21 -14.55 20.64
C VAL A 331 -16.62 -14.15 21.11
N ARG A 332 -17.11 -12.95 20.75
CA ARG A 332 -18.48 -12.49 21.05
C ARG A 332 -19.29 -12.40 19.77
N LYS A 333 -20.60 -12.65 19.87
CA LYS A 333 -21.53 -12.42 18.76
C LYS A 333 -21.53 -10.92 18.44
N ALA A 334 -21.45 -10.57 17.17
CA ALA A 334 -21.56 -9.19 16.70
C ALA A 334 -22.51 -9.17 15.52
N TYR A 335 -23.60 -8.40 15.68
CA TYR A 335 -24.71 -8.39 14.72
C TYR A 335 -25.20 -9.82 14.43
N ASP A 336 -25.29 -10.20 13.15
CA ASP A 336 -25.71 -11.53 12.73
C ASP A 336 -24.57 -12.55 12.78
N SER A 337 -23.31 -12.09 12.76
CA SER A 337 -22.13 -12.95 12.77
C SER A 337 -21.95 -13.69 14.09
N ASP A 338 -21.83 -15.01 14.03
CA ASP A 338 -21.56 -15.83 15.21
C ASP A 338 -20.17 -15.54 15.82
N PRO A 339 -19.95 -15.88 17.10
CA PRO A 339 -18.62 -15.88 17.71
C PRO A 339 -17.61 -16.70 16.89
N MET A 340 -16.34 -16.31 16.90
CA MET A 340 -15.27 -17.21 16.46
C MET A 340 -15.08 -18.31 17.52
N PRO A 341 -15.12 -19.61 17.13
CA PRO A 341 -14.71 -20.69 18.02
C PRO A 341 -13.21 -20.55 18.29
N ILE A 342 -12.84 -20.38 19.55
CA ILE A 342 -11.48 -20.26 20.05
C ILE A 342 -11.43 -21.14 21.30
N SER A 343 -10.49 -22.09 21.38
CA SER A 343 -10.35 -22.96 22.55
C SER A 343 -9.60 -22.28 23.68
N LEU A 344 -8.66 -21.39 23.34
CA LEU A 344 -7.86 -20.68 24.33
C LEU A 344 -8.74 -19.79 25.21
N SER A 345 -8.61 -19.96 26.52
CA SER A 345 -9.20 -19.05 27.51
C SER A 345 -8.51 -17.70 27.53
N GLN A 346 -9.17 -16.68 28.07
CA GLN A 346 -8.59 -15.33 28.16
C GLN A 346 -7.22 -15.30 28.85
N ASP A 347 -7.03 -16.09 29.91
CA ASP A 347 -5.74 -16.18 30.60
C ASP A 347 -4.63 -16.82 29.73
N GLN A 348 -4.98 -17.61 28.71
CA GLN A 348 -4.04 -18.27 27.81
C GLN A 348 -3.63 -17.43 26.60
N TYR A 349 -4.33 -16.32 26.31
CA TYR A 349 -3.95 -15.38 25.25
C TYR A 349 -3.78 -13.94 25.72
N ARG A 350 -4.00 -13.62 27.00
CA ARG A 350 -3.82 -12.25 27.50
C ARG A 350 -2.39 -11.74 27.29
N GLN A 351 -2.21 -10.41 27.24
CA GLN A 351 -0.88 -9.81 27.12
C GLN A 351 0.10 -10.34 28.19
N GLY A 352 1.30 -10.74 27.77
CA GLY A 352 2.30 -11.45 28.60
C GLY A 352 2.27 -12.98 28.44
N THR A 353 1.21 -13.54 27.86
CA THR A 353 1.06 -14.98 27.61
C THR A 353 0.95 -15.23 26.11
N ARG A 354 1.83 -16.10 25.57
CA ARG A 354 1.88 -16.43 24.13
C ARG A 354 1.92 -15.22 23.21
N ASP A 355 2.55 -14.13 23.64
CA ASP A 355 2.85 -12.97 22.76
C ASP A 355 3.66 -13.45 21.55
N VAL A 356 4.58 -14.40 21.80
CA VAL A 356 5.29 -15.17 20.78
C VAL A 356 5.36 -16.64 21.20
N VAL A 357 5.01 -17.54 20.30
CA VAL A 357 5.21 -18.99 20.42
C VAL A 357 6.33 -19.40 19.49
N TYR A 358 7.45 -19.88 20.03
CA TYR A 358 8.63 -20.22 19.24
C TYR A 358 8.42 -21.53 18.48
N ILE A 359 9.07 -21.68 17.33
CA ILE A 359 9.14 -22.97 16.63
C ILE A 359 10.48 -23.60 16.98
N ILE A 360 10.44 -24.66 17.78
CA ILE A 360 11.63 -25.41 18.22
C ILE A 360 11.42 -26.85 17.80
N GLU A 361 12.06 -27.26 16.70
CA GLU A 361 11.88 -28.59 16.15
C GLU A 361 12.36 -29.68 17.12
N ASN A 362 11.51 -30.67 17.35
CA ASN A 362 11.88 -31.91 18.02
C ASN A 362 12.24 -32.94 16.96
N ASP A 363 13.49 -33.43 16.96
CA ASP A 363 14.01 -34.38 15.96
C ASP A 363 13.22 -35.70 15.87
N ASN A 364 12.42 -36.02 16.89
CA ASN A 364 11.54 -37.19 16.91
C ASN A 364 10.23 -36.96 16.12
N ILE A 365 9.87 -35.71 15.81
CA ILE A 365 8.65 -35.36 15.06
C ILE A 365 9.03 -35.10 13.61
N LYS A 366 8.93 -36.14 12.77
CA LYS A 366 9.30 -36.06 11.35
C LYS A 366 8.12 -35.71 10.44
N ASP A 367 6.91 -36.10 10.83
CA ASP A 367 5.68 -35.92 10.06
C ASP A 367 4.96 -34.60 10.41
N PHE A 368 3.88 -34.32 9.67
CA PHE A 368 3.02 -33.18 9.97
C PHE A 368 2.20 -33.44 11.24
N VAL A 369 2.08 -32.42 12.10
CA VAL A 369 1.31 -32.48 13.35
C VAL A 369 -0.03 -31.80 13.16
N ASP A 370 -1.11 -32.48 13.56
CA ASP A 370 -2.45 -31.88 13.58
C ASP A 370 -2.46 -30.66 14.52
N VAL A 371 -2.84 -29.50 14.00
CA VAL A 371 -2.95 -28.26 14.77
C VAL A 371 -3.88 -28.43 15.96
N LYS A 372 -4.96 -29.21 15.82
CA LYS A 372 -5.89 -29.50 16.92
C LYS A 372 -5.21 -30.19 18.10
N ALA A 373 -4.30 -31.12 17.84
CA ALA A 373 -3.56 -31.81 18.90
C ALA A 373 -2.67 -30.85 19.71
N LEU A 374 -2.14 -29.79 19.09
CA LEU A 374 -1.34 -28.79 19.81
C LEU A 374 -2.20 -27.99 20.79
N PHE A 375 -3.40 -27.57 20.39
CA PHE A 375 -4.32 -26.83 21.26
C PHE A 375 -4.96 -27.72 22.32
N ASP A 376 -5.25 -28.99 22.01
CA ASP A 376 -5.70 -29.97 23.00
C ASP A 376 -4.65 -30.16 24.10
N ILE A 377 -3.36 -30.19 23.76
CA ILE A 377 -2.27 -30.23 24.74
C ILE A 377 -2.28 -28.96 25.60
N ILE A 378 -2.42 -27.77 25.00
CA ILE A 378 -2.49 -26.50 25.75
C ILE A 378 -3.66 -26.50 26.74
N GLN A 379 -4.82 -27.03 26.35
CA GLN A 379 -5.99 -27.11 27.21
C GLN A 379 -5.83 -28.13 28.36
N GLN A 380 -5.19 -29.26 28.11
CA GLN A 380 -4.99 -30.30 29.11
C GLN A 380 -3.85 -29.98 30.09
N ASP A 381 -2.70 -29.57 29.54
CA ASP A 381 -1.48 -29.28 30.29
C ASP A 381 -0.52 -28.46 29.40
N GLU A 382 -0.61 -27.13 29.49
CA GLU A 382 0.25 -26.21 28.74
C GLU A 382 1.74 -26.36 29.06
N SER A 383 2.11 -26.93 30.21
CA SER A 383 3.51 -27.11 30.60
C SER A 383 4.28 -28.02 29.63
N ARG A 384 3.57 -28.89 28.90
CA ARG A 384 4.13 -29.78 27.87
C ARG A 384 4.65 -29.03 26.63
N LEU A 385 4.15 -27.81 26.40
CA LEU A 385 4.57 -26.92 25.32
C LEU A 385 5.24 -25.65 25.87
N GLN A 386 5.76 -25.73 27.09
CA GLN A 386 6.50 -24.66 27.74
C GLN A 386 7.83 -25.19 28.27
N PHE A 387 8.81 -24.30 28.37
CA PHE A 387 10.01 -24.52 29.17
C PHE A 387 10.47 -23.20 29.78
N THR A 388 11.17 -23.29 30.91
CA THR A 388 11.70 -22.10 31.58
C THR A 388 13.15 -21.88 31.18
N ARG A 389 13.47 -20.67 30.72
CA ARG A 389 14.84 -20.23 30.46
C ARG A 389 15.05 -18.83 31.03
N ASP A 390 16.11 -18.67 31.83
CA ASP A 390 16.48 -17.39 32.47
C ASP A 390 15.35 -16.74 33.30
N GLY A 391 14.50 -17.58 33.89
CA GLY A 391 13.33 -17.19 34.69
C GLY A 391 12.11 -16.75 33.87
N MET A 392 12.12 -16.94 32.54
CA MET A 392 11.00 -16.66 31.65
C MET A 392 10.39 -17.99 31.17
N THR A 393 9.07 -18.10 31.22
CA THR A 393 8.34 -19.19 30.56
C THR A 393 8.32 -18.92 29.06
N ILE A 394 8.77 -19.89 28.28
CA ILE A 394 8.80 -19.83 26.81
C ILE A 394 7.81 -20.85 26.28
N ASP A 395 6.77 -20.38 25.59
CA ASP A 395 5.87 -21.23 24.82
C ASP A 395 6.50 -21.61 23.48
N TYR A 396 6.35 -22.88 23.07
CA TYR A 396 6.86 -23.34 21.79
C TYR A 396 5.97 -24.40 21.13
N PHE A 397 6.05 -24.50 19.80
CA PHE A 397 5.58 -25.64 19.04
C PHE A 397 6.74 -26.52 18.60
N PRO A 398 6.63 -27.85 18.74
CA PRO A 398 7.74 -28.78 18.57
C PRO A 398 8.01 -29.14 17.10
N THR A 399 7.38 -28.44 16.15
CA THR A 399 7.48 -28.71 14.72
C THR A 399 7.18 -27.45 13.91
N LYS A 400 7.70 -27.41 12.68
CA LYS A 400 7.32 -26.44 11.64
C LYS A 400 6.31 -26.99 10.64
N LYS A 401 5.95 -28.28 10.74
CA LYS A 401 5.08 -28.99 9.80
C LYS A 401 3.70 -29.18 10.42
N PHE A 402 2.71 -28.46 9.90
CA PHE A 402 1.36 -28.41 10.43
C PHE A 402 0.36 -29.06 9.48
N LEU A 403 -0.62 -29.73 10.07
CA LEU A 403 -1.73 -30.38 9.39
C LEU A 403 -3.06 -29.90 9.95
N LEU A 404 -4.03 -29.68 9.08
CA LEU A 404 -5.43 -29.46 9.44
C LEU A 404 -6.27 -30.52 8.74
N THR A 405 -6.97 -31.33 9.52
CA THR A 405 -7.85 -32.37 9.02
C THR A 405 -9.09 -31.77 8.36
N ALA A 406 -9.60 -32.45 7.34
CA ALA A 406 -10.83 -32.09 6.67
C ALA A 406 -11.66 -33.37 6.48
N ASP A 407 -12.76 -33.47 7.21
CA ASP A 407 -13.71 -34.57 7.01
C ASP A 407 -14.46 -34.35 5.70
N SER A 408 -14.30 -35.28 4.77
CA SER A 408 -14.85 -35.17 3.41
C SER A 408 -16.37 -35.05 3.43
N ALA A 409 -17.06 -35.80 4.30
CA ALA A 409 -18.52 -35.72 4.43
C ALA A 409 -18.96 -34.35 4.91
N THR A 410 -18.29 -33.79 5.92
CA THR A 410 -18.59 -32.46 6.48
C THR A 410 -18.43 -31.35 5.45
N VAL A 411 -17.28 -31.28 4.78
CA VAL A 411 -17.00 -30.18 3.83
C VAL A 411 -17.81 -30.27 2.54
N VAL A 412 -18.30 -31.46 2.16
CA VAL A 412 -19.23 -31.62 1.04
C VAL A 412 -20.66 -31.26 1.47
N ASN A 413 -21.13 -31.77 2.61
CA ASN A 413 -22.49 -31.54 3.10
C ASN A 413 -22.78 -30.07 3.41
N ASN A 414 -21.79 -29.32 3.90
CA ASN A 414 -21.94 -27.89 4.20
C ASN A 414 -21.68 -26.97 3.00
N GLY A 415 -21.42 -27.53 1.80
CA GLY A 415 -21.18 -26.76 0.58
C GLY A 415 -19.82 -26.05 0.51
N THR A 416 -18.86 -26.42 1.37
CA THR A 416 -17.49 -25.92 1.26
C THR A 416 -16.78 -26.45 0.03
N VAL A 417 -16.96 -27.74 -0.26
CA VAL A 417 -16.44 -28.38 -1.46
C VAL A 417 -17.62 -28.93 -2.27
N PRO A 418 -17.77 -28.56 -3.55
CA PRO A 418 -18.77 -29.16 -4.43
C PRO A 418 -18.61 -30.69 -4.52
N PRO A 419 -19.72 -31.47 -4.59
CA PRO A 419 -19.65 -32.93 -4.63
C PRO A 419 -18.76 -33.50 -5.74
N GLU A 420 -18.72 -32.85 -6.91
CA GLU A 420 -17.88 -33.23 -8.04
C GLU A 420 -16.38 -33.13 -7.76
N LEU A 421 -15.98 -32.42 -6.70
CA LEU A 421 -14.60 -32.28 -6.27
C LEU A 421 -14.25 -33.09 -5.01
N ALA A 422 -15.18 -33.92 -4.51
CA ALA A 422 -14.98 -34.67 -3.27
C ALA A 422 -13.73 -35.56 -3.29
N SER A 423 -13.34 -36.10 -4.46
CA SER A 423 -12.15 -36.94 -4.63
C SER A 423 -10.82 -36.17 -4.50
N TYR A 424 -10.85 -34.84 -4.57
CA TYR A 424 -9.67 -33.99 -4.43
C TYR A 424 -9.45 -33.49 -3.01
N ILE A 425 -10.34 -33.84 -2.07
CA ILE A 425 -10.23 -33.46 -0.67
C ILE A 425 -9.03 -34.16 -0.05
N THR A 426 -8.13 -33.36 0.52
CA THR A 426 -6.92 -33.80 1.22
C THR A 426 -6.75 -33.01 2.51
N PRO A 427 -6.13 -33.57 3.55
CA PRO A 427 -5.71 -32.79 4.71
C PRO A 427 -4.84 -31.61 4.26
N ILE A 428 -5.10 -30.43 4.81
CA ILE A 428 -4.28 -29.26 4.55
C ILE A 428 -2.96 -29.47 5.27
N THR A 429 -1.87 -29.44 4.52
CA THR A 429 -0.50 -29.58 5.04
C THR A 429 0.35 -28.40 4.61
N TRP A 430 1.06 -27.77 5.55
CA TRP A 430 1.95 -26.65 5.29
C TRP A 430 3.15 -26.63 6.22
N THR A 431 4.21 -25.95 5.79
CA THR A 431 5.46 -25.80 6.54
C THR A 431 5.74 -24.32 6.78
N LEU A 432 6.07 -23.95 8.02
CA LEU A 432 6.37 -22.58 8.42
C LEU A 432 7.86 -22.41 8.72
N ASN A 433 8.59 -21.79 7.80
CA ASN A 433 10.02 -21.51 7.96
C ASN A 433 10.25 -20.17 8.68
N ARG A 434 9.83 -20.10 9.95
CA ARG A 434 10.02 -18.94 10.82
C ARG A 434 10.38 -19.39 12.23
N TRP A 435 11.06 -18.52 12.98
CA TRP A 435 11.53 -18.82 14.34
C TRP A 435 10.42 -18.83 15.39
N GLY A 436 9.27 -18.23 15.09
CA GLY A 436 8.12 -18.16 16.00
C GLY A 436 6.88 -17.58 15.34
N LEU A 437 5.77 -17.65 16.06
CA LEU A 437 4.45 -17.16 15.70
C LEU A 437 4.03 -16.10 16.71
N GLN A 438 3.54 -14.97 16.22
CA GLN A 438 2.90 -13.98 17.10
C GLN A 438 1.50 -14.43 17.48
N ARG A 439 0.94 -13.84 18.54
CA ARG A 439 -0.42 -14.13 19.03
C ARG A 439 -1.46 -14.22 17.93
N ASN A 440 -1.47 -13.28 16.99
CA ASN A 440 -2.43 -13.29 15.88
C ASN A 440 -2.42 -14.61 15.07
N ASN A 441 -1.26 -15.20 14.82
CA ASN A 441 -1.12 -16.46 14.09
C ASN A 441 -1.47 -17.66 14.97
N VAL A 442 -1.19 -17.59 16.28
CA VAL A 442 -1.59 -18.62 17.24
C VAL A 442 -3.12 -18.68 17.35
N ILE A 443 -3.79 -17.52 17.49
CA ILE A 443 -5.25 -17.43 17.53
C ILE A 443 -5.89 -17.86 16.20
N LEU A 444 -5.29 -17.49 15.06
CA LEU A 444 -5.73 -18.00 13.76
C LEU A 444 -5.63 -19.53 13.69
N MET A 445 -4.53 -20.12 14.16
CA MET A 445 -4.36 -21.58 14.19
C MET A 445 -5.35 -22.26 15.14
N ASP A 446 -5.65 -21.66 16.30
CA ASP A 446 -6.66 -22.16 17.25
C ASP A 446 -8.06 -22.14 16.63
N PHE A 447 -8.42 -21.02 15.99
CA PHE A 447 -9.67 -20.91 15.22
C PHE A 447 -9.75 -22.00 14.16
N LEU A 448 -8.71 -22.20 13.35
CA LEU A 448 -8.70 -23.25 12.32
C LEU A 448 -8.91 -24.65 12.92
N ALA A 449 -8.27 -24.95 14.06
CA ALA A 449 -8.39 -26.23 14.75
C ALA A 449 -9.77 -26.49 15.36
N THR A 450 -10.47 -25.45 15.79
CA THR A 450 -11.74 -25.55 16.52
C THR A 450 -12.97 -25.32 15.64
N ASN A 451 -12.80 -24.65 14.50
CA ASN A 451 -13.87 -24.31 13.58
C ASN A 451 -14.56 -25.54 12.95
N ASN A 452 -13.89 -26.71 12.88
CA ASN A 452 -14.41 -27.95 12.26
C ASN A 452 -15.06 -27.73 10.87
N TRP A 453 -14.58 -26.75 10.12
CA TRP A 453 -15.14 -26.32 8.82
C TRP A 453 -16.59 -25.80 8.87
N GLU A 454 -17.14 -25.48 10.04
CA GLU A 454 -18.50 -24.94 10.20
C GLU A 454 -18.61 -23.52 9.63
N ARG A 455 -17.60 -22.68 9.86
CA ARG A 455 -17.54 -21.33 9.28
C ARG A 455 -16.59 -21.30 8.08
N PRO A 456 -17.01 -20.78 6.93
CA PRO A 456 -16.12 -20.56 5.80
C PRO A 456 -14.97 -19.60 6.17
N VAL A 457 -13.75 -19.95 5.77
CA VAL A 457 -12.54 -19.18 6.10
C VAL A 457 -12.02 -18.45 4.87
N TYR A 458 -11.91 -17.13 4.96
CA TYR A 458 -11.46 -16.27 3.86
C TYR A 458 -10.29 -15.39 4.27
N PHE A 459 -9.45 -15.03 3.29
CA PHE A 459 -8.41 -14.02 3.43
C PHE A 459 -8.56 -12.96 2.33
N ALA A 460 -8.40 -11.69 2.69
CA ALA A 460 -8.42 -10.61 1.69
C ALA A 460 -7.26 -10.76 0.70
N THR A 461 -7.50 -10.52 -0.59
CA THR A 461 -6.47 -10.68 -1.64
C THR A 461 -5.26 -9.75 -1.49
N THR A 462 -5.43 -8.67 -0.74
CA THR A 462 -4.38 -7.67 -0.44
C THR A 462 -3.53 -8.03 0.77
N THR A 463 -3.90 -9.06 1.54
CA THR A 463 -3.08 -9.49 2.68
C THR A 463 -1.76 -10.09 2.18
N GLY A 464 -0.63 -9.65 2.74
CA GLY A 464 0.69 -10.11 2.31
C GLY A 464 0.89 -11.61 2.56
N ASN A 465 1.85 -12.23 1.86
CA ASN A 465 2.10 -13.68 1.97
C ASN A 465 2.30 -14.20 3.41
N ASP A 466 2.90 -13.38 4.28
CA ASP A 466 3.13 -13.72 5.68
C ASP A 466 1.82 -13.89 6.47
N ALA A 467 0.78 -13.13 6.12
CA ALA A 467 -0.53 -13.19 6.75
C ALA A 467 -1.27 -14.51 6.45
N TYR A 468 -1.01 -15.12 5.29
CA TYR A 468 -1.62 -16.40 4.88
C TYR A 468 -1.08 -17.62 5.62
N ILE A 469 -0.05 -17.47 6.45
CA ILE A 469 0.57 -18.54 7.25
C ILE A 469 0.85 -19.85 6.47
N GLY A 470 1.22 -19.75 5.19
CA GLY A 470 1.57 -20.90 4.35
C GLY A 470 0.38 -21.64 3.69
N LEU A 471 -0.85 -21.16 3.87
CA LEU A 471 -2.07 -21.81 3.37
C LEU A 471 -2.38 -21.54 1.89
N LYS A 472 -1.56 -20.72 1.23
CA LYS A 472 -1.78 -20.21 -0.13
C LYS A 472 -2.07 -21.28 -1.19
N ASN A 473 -1.52 -22.49 -1.03
CA ASN A 473 -1.72 -23.60 -1.97
C ASN A 473 -3.13 -24.23 -1.86
N TYR A 474 -3.95 -23.79 -0.92
CA TYR A 474 -5.29 -24.29 -0.63
C TYR A 474 -6.36 -23.22 -0.86
N PHE A 475 -6.00 -22.12 -1.52
CA PHE A 475 -6.89 -21.01 -1.79
C PHE A 475 -7.71 -21.21 -3.07
N GLN A 476 -8.95 -20.75 -3.03
CA GLN A 476 -9.82 -20.54 -4.18
C GLN A 476 -10.18 -19.06 -4.26
N VAL A 477 -10.06 -18.48 -5.46
CA VAL A 477 -10.47 -17.09 -5.73
C VAL A 477 -11.99 -17.06 -5.87
N GLU A 478 -12.65 -16.31 -4.98
CA GLU A 478 -14.11 -16.09 -5.04
C GLU A 478 -14.46 -14.60 -5.17
N GLY A 479 -13.51 -13.79 -5.64
CA GLY A 479 -13.65 -12.36 -5.85
C GLY A 479 -12.43 -11.65 -5.32
N MET A 480 -12.65 -10.63 -4.47
CA MET A 480 -11.56 -9.96 -3.74
C MET A 480 -11.13 -10.75 -2.48
N ALA A 481 -11.62 -11.97 -2.28
CA ALA A 481 -11.22 -12.82 -1.17
C ALA A 481 -10.82 -14.22 -1.65
N TYR A 482 -9.83 -14.79 -0.96
CA TYR A 482 -9.41 -16.18 -1.11
C TYR A 482 -10.14 -17.05 -0.08
N ARG A 483 -10.93 -18.02 -0.52
CA ARG A 483 -11.51 -19.05 0.34
C ARG A 483 -10.50 -20.17 0.60
N LEU A 484 -10.33 -20.57 1.85
CA LEU A 484 -9.56 -21.77 2.20
C LEU A 484 -10.38 -23.03 1.94
N LEU A 485 -9.83 -23.97 1.18
CA LEU A 485 -10.45 -25.26 0.87
C LEU A 485 -9.46 -26.41 1.08
N PRO A 486 -9.91 -27.62 1.44
CA PRO A 486 -9.03 -28.78 1.58
C PRO A 486 -8.64 -29.40 0.23
N ILE A 487 -8.39 -28.57 -0.79
CA ILE A 487 -7.99 -28.97 -2.14
C ILE A 487 -6.67 -28.30 -2.46
N LYS A 488 -5.62 -29.12 -2.61
CA LYS A 488 -4.28 -28.64 -2.91
C LYS A 488 -4.16 -28.26 -4.38
N THR A 489 -3.81 -27.01 -4.66
CA THR A 489 -3.58 -26.48 -6.00
C THR A 489 -2.11 -26.08 -6.14
N SER A 490 -1.34 -26.80 -6.95
CA SER A 490 0.11 -26.64 -7.09
C SER A 490 0.54 -25.52 -8.05
N ASN A 491 -0.39 -24.78 -8.66
CA ASN A 491 -0.13 -24.04 -9.90
C ASN A 491 -0.11 -22.51 -9.78
N ALA A 492 0.04 -21.93 -8.58
CA ALA A 492 0.19 -20.49 -8.45
C ALA A 492 1.63 -20.05 -8.81
N ARG A 493 1.89 -19.77 -10.10
CA ARG A 493 3.07 -19.00 -10.52
C ARG A 493 2.73 -17.51 -10.47
N GLY A 494 3.59 -16.71 -9.85
CA GLY A 494 3.47 -15.25 -9.87
C GLY A 494 2.20 -14.74 -9.16
N GLN A 495 1.40 -13.93 -9.87
CA GLN A 495 0.25 -13.22 -9.30
C GLN A 495 -1.07 -14.03 -9.34
N ASP A 496 -1.10 -15.19 -9.99
CA ASP A 496 -2.30 -16.02 -10.13
C ASP A 496 -2.47 -16.97 -8.94
N LEU A 497 -2.60 -16.40 -7.74
CA LEU A 497 -2.82 -17.18 -6.53
C LEU A 497 -4.24 -17.76 -6.49
N GLY A 498 -4.35 -19.01 -6.03
CA GLY A 498 -5.60 -19.74 -5.83
C GLY A 498 -6.24 -20.32 -7.10
N ARG A 499 -6.99 -21.40 -6.93
CA ARG A 499 -7.81 -21.99 -8.00
C ARG A 499 -9.03 -21.13 -8.30
N ILE A 500 -9.66 -21.35 -9.46
CA ILE A 500 -10.89 -20.66 -9.85
C ILE A 500 -12.05 -21.65 -9.86
N ASN A 501 -13.18 -21.26 -9.27
CA ASN A 501 -14.48 -21.85 -9.55
C ASN A 501 -15.25 -20.83 -10.40
N THR A 502 -15.41 -21.12 -11.70
CA THR A 502 -15.97 -20.16 -12.66
C THR A 502 -17.41 -19.78 -12.34
N GLY A 503 -18.22 -20.68 -11.80
CA GLY A 503 -19.61 -20.39 -11.43
C GLY A 503 -19.73 -19.39 -10.28
N ILE A 504 -19.04 -19.66 -9.16
CA ILE A 504 -19.07 -18.76 -7.99
C ILE A 504 -18.43 -17.41 -8.32
N LEU A 505 -17.27 -17.44 -8.99
CA LEU A 505 -16.56 -16.21 -9.32
C LEU A 505 -17.33 -15.36 -10.33
N TYR A 506 -17.98 -15.98 -11.32
CA TYR A 506 -18.85 -15.27 -12.27
C TYR A 506 -20.00 -14.57 -11.56
N ASP A 507 -20.73 -15.26 -10.68
CA ASP A 507 -21.84 -14.64 -9.95
C ASP A 507 -21.38 -13.45 -9.10
N ASN A 508 -20.25 -13.60 -8.40
CA ASN A 508 -19.72 -12.52 -7.58
C ASN A 508 -19.27 -11.31 -8.43
N LEU A 509 -18.49 -11.52 -9.48
CA LEU A 509 -17.99 -10.43 -10.32
C LEU A 509 -19.12 -9.76 -11.12
N VAL A 510 -19.90 -10.54 -11.86
CA VAL A 510 -20.86 -9.99 -12.83
C VAL A 510 -22.11 -9.43 -12.14
N ASN A 511 -22.62 -10.12 -11.12
CA ASN A 511 -23.94 -9.79 -10.55
C ASN A 511 -23.86 -8.96 -9.26
N LYS A 512 -22.71 -8.91 -8.57
CA LYS A 512 -22.61 -8.28 -7.23
C LYS A 512 -21.60 -7.15 -7.11
N PHE A 513 -20.61 -7.07 -7.99
CA PHE A 513 -19.51 -6.11 -7.82
C PHE A 513 -19.81 -4.73 -8.43
N GLY A 514 -19.32 -3.69 -7.76
CA GLY A 514 -19.16 -2.33 -8.29
C GLY A 514 -17.72 -1.86 -8.17
N SER A 515 -17.36 -0.70 -8.72
CA SER A 515 -16.00 -0.16 -8.56
C SER A 515 -15.96 1.23 -7.92
N GLY A 516 -16.99 2.05 -8.11
CA GLY A 516 -16.93 3.47 -7.79
C GLY A 516 -15.86 4.20 -8.61
N MET A 517 -15.56 3.71 -9.83
CA MET A 517 -14.60 4.23 -10.81
C MET A 517 -15.20 4.36 -12.22
N GLU A 518 -16.51 4.09 -12.35
CA GLU A 518 -17.25 4.05 -13.62
C GLU A 518 -17.38 5.43 -14.26
N ASP A 519 -17.43 6.48 -13.44
CA ASP A 519 -17.59 7.87 -13.88
C ASP A 519 -16.23 8.55 -14.06
N PRO A 520 -15.84 8.95 -15.29
CA PRO A 520 -14.56 9.60 -15.56
C PRO A 520 -14.45 11.02 -14.98
N ASP A 521 -15.56 11.64 -14.57
CA ASP A 521 -15.56 12.97 -13.96
C ASP A 521 -15.25 12.91 -12.44
N VAL A 522 -15.19 11.71 -11.86
CA VAL A 522 -14.81 11.51 -10.45
C VAL A 522 -13.29 11.47 -10.33
N TYR A 523 -12.74 12.36 -9.49
CA TYR A 523 -11.30 12.37 -9.22
C TYR A 523 -10.82 11.06 -8.53
N LEU A 524 -9.92 10.36 -9.20
CA LEU A 524 -9.30 9.12 -8.76
C LEU A 524 -7.82 9.36 -8.40
N SER A 525 -7.41 8.97 -7.19
CA SER A 525 -6.01 9.11 -6.76
C SER A 525 -5.20 7.85 -7.04
N GLU A 526 -3.90 7.88 -6.72
CA GLU A 526 -2.99 6.72 -6.84
C GLU A 526 -3.55 5.43 -6.23
N ASP A 527 -4.20 5.52 -5.07
CA ASP A 527 -4.81 4.37 -4.41
C ASP A 527 -5.91 3.73 -5.27
N ASN A 528 -6.74 4.53 -5.95
CA ASN A 528 -7.75 4.01 -6.89
C ASN A 528 -7.10 3.29 -8.06
N LEU A 529 -6.02 3.86 -8.62
CA LEU A 529 -5.26 3.23 -9.70
C LEU A 529 -4.69 1.88 -9.29
N ARG A 530 -4.18 1.76 -8.05
CA ARG A 530 -3.66 0.49 -7.53
C ARG A 530 -4.78 -0.54 -7.32
N MET A 531 -5.95 -0.13 -6.84
CA MET A 531 -7.08 -1.03 -6.64
C MET A 531 -7.66 -1.57 -7.95
N SER A 532 -7.68 -0.75 -9.00
CA SER A 532 -8.20 -1.16 -10.32
C SER A 532 -7.39 -2.29 -10.96
N MET A 533 -6.08 -2.37 -10.67
CA MET A 533 -5.20 -3.45 -11.13
C MET A 533 -5.70 -4.81 -10.64
N SER A 534 -6.10 -4.90 -9.37
CA SER A 534 -6.64 -6.14 -8.80
C SER A 534 -7.96 -6.55 -9.44
N LEU A 535 -8.87 -5.59 -9.69
CA LEU A 535 -10.12 -5.87 -10.39
C LEU A 535 -9.86 -6.40 -11.80
N ARG A 536 -9.14 -5.65 -12.64
CA ARG A 536 -8.83 -6.06 -14.03
C ARG A 536 -8.15 -7.44 -14.08
N ASN A 537 -7.23 -7.72 -13.16
CA ASN A 537 -6.61 -9.04 -13.05
C ASN A 537 -7.62 -10.16 -12.77
N ILE A 538 -8.49 -10.01 -11.76
CA ILE A 538 -9.45 -11.07 -11.38
C ILE A 538 -10.46 -11.32 -12.52
N TYR A 539 -10.95 -10.26 -13.16
CA TYR A 539 -11.84 -10.38 -14.32
C TYR A 539 -11.16 -11.06 -15.51
N GLY A 540 -9.92 -10.66 -15.85
CA GLY A 540 -9.15 -11.28 -16.92
C GLY A 540 -8.87 -12.77 -16.66
N ARG A 541 -8.53 -13.12 -15.42
CA ARG A 541 -8.35 -14.53 -15.01
C ARG A 541 -9.63 -15.35 -15.18
N LEU A 542 -10.78 -14.82 -14.76
CA LEU A 542 -12.06 -15.50 -14.94
C LEU A 542 -12.40 -15.67 -16.42
N ALA A 543 -12.26 -14.61 -17.22
CA ALA A 543 -12.59 -14.65 -18.64
C ALA A 543 -11.74 -15.68 -19.39
N LEU A 544 -10.43 -15.73 -19.13
CA LEU A 544 -9.54 -16.73 -19.71
C LEU A 544 -9.90 -18.16 -19.26
N GLU A 545 -10.34 -18.36 -18.02
CA GLU A 545 -10.78 -19.68 -17.56
C GLU A 545 -12.10 -20.11 -18.24
N LEU A 546 -13.04 -19.19 -18.42
CA LEU A 546 -14.28 -19.44 -19.17
C LEU A 546 -14.00 -19.78 -20.64
N VAL A 547 -13.02 -19.12 -21.26
CA VAL A 547 -12.54 -19.47 -22.61
C VAL A 547 -12.01 -20.90 -22.66
N LYS A 548 -11.21 -21.32 -21.67
CA LYS A 548 -10.71 -22.72 -21.59
C LYS A 548 -11.85 -23.73 -21.42
N GLU A 549 -12.90 -23.35 -20.70
CA GLU A 549 -14.12 -24.16 -20.54
C GLU A 549 -15.04 -24.15 -21.79
N GLY A 550 -14.71 -23.37 -22.83
CA GLY A 550 -15.53 -23.23 -24.04
C GLY A 550 -16.71 -22.28 -23.91
N LYS A 551 -16.82 -21.52 -22.82
CA LYS A 551 -17.94 -20.61 -22.50
C LYS A 551 -17.66 -19.20 -23.01
N MET A 552 -17.62 -19.03 -24.34
CA MET A 552 -17.18 -17.78 -24.97
C MET A 552 -18.11 -16.59 -24.66
N ASP A 553 -19.43 -16.77 -24.74
CA ASP A 553 -20.40 -15.69 -24.44
C ASP A 553 -20.24 -15.18 -23.01
N SER A 554 -20.05 -16.09 -22.05
CA SER A 554 -19.81 -15.72 -20.64
C SER A 554 -18.48 -14.99 -20.47
N ALA A 555 -17.42 -15.40 -21.18
CA ALA A 555 -16.14 -14.71 -21.13
C ALA A 555 -16.25 -13.27 -21.64
N ILE A 556 -17.00 -13.05 -22.73
CA ILE A 556 -17.25 -11.70 -23.28
C ILE A 556 -18.00 -10.84 -22.27
N ILE A 557 -19.05 -11.38 -21.62
CA ILE A 557 -19.80 -10.64 -20.58
C ILE A 557 -18.89 -10.24 -19.41
N VAL A 558 -18.01 -11.13 -18.96
CA VAL A 558 -17.05 -10.84 -17.89
C VAL A 558 -16.12 -9.70 -18.31
N CYS A 559 -15.57 -9.75 -19.52
CA CYS A 559 -14.72 -8.68 -20.02
C CYS A 559 -15.50 -7.36 -20.16
N ASP A 560 -16.72 -7.39 -20.68
CA ASP A 560 -17.57 -6.20 -20.84
C ASP A 560 -17.83 -5.54 -19.48
N LYS A 561 -18.14 -6.35 -18.47
CA LYS A 561 -18.34 -5.86 -17.11
C LYS A 561 -17.08 -5.24 -16.51
N ALA A 562 -15.91 -5.80 -16.78
CA ALA A 562 -14.65 -5.22 -16.33
C ALA A 562 -14.38 -3.84 -16.94
N MET A 563 -14.73 -3.67 -18.22
CA MET A 563 -14.57 -2.41 -18.95
C MET A 563 -15.62 -1.36 -18.57
N GLU A 564 -16.84 -1.80 -18.21
CA GLU A 564 -17.87 -0.94 -17.62
C GLU A 564 -17.44 -0.41 -16.25
N LEU A 565 -16.92 -1.30 -15.40
CA LEU A 565 -16.51 -0.95 -14.04
C LEU A 565 -15.23 -0.11 -14.00
N VAL A 566 -14.29 -0.36 -14.91
CA VAL A 566 -13.01 0.34 -14.93
C VAL A 566 -12.71 0.79 -16.38
N PRO A 567 -13.45 1.81 -16.87
CA PRO A 567 -13.31 2.28 -18.23
C PRO A 567 -11.96 2.96 -18.45
N ARG A 568 -11.55 3.05 -19.72
CA ARG A 568 -10.25 3.62 -20.12
C ARG A 568 -10.15 5.10 -19.75
N GLU A 569 -11.27 5.80 -19.86
CA GLU A 569 -11.43 7.23 -19.64
C GLU A 569 -11.11 7.58 -18.18
N SER A 570 -11.56 6.76 -17.23
CA SER A 570 -11.25 6.93 -15.80
C SER A 570 -9.85 6.43 -15.47
N ILE A 571 -9.47 5.25 -15.98
CA ILE A 571 -8.18 4.62 -15.67
C ILE A 571 -7.52 4.10 -16.95
N PRO A 572 -6.36 4.66 -17.35
CA PRO A 572 -5.63 4.22 -18.53
C PRO A 572 -5.34 2.71 -18.54
N TYR A 573 -5.21 2.14 -19.73
CA TYR A 573 -4.80 0.75 -19.87
C TYR A 573 -3.37 0.54 -19.37
N ASN A 574 -3.16 -0.62 -18.76
CA ASN A 574 -1.90 -1.05 -18.19
C ASN A 574 -1.73 -2.56 -18.40
N TYR A 575 -0.62 -3.11 -17.92
CA TYR A 575 -0.32 -4.54 -18.01
C TYR A 575 -1.48 -5.47 -17.62
N PHE A 576 -2.24 -5.15 -16.56
CA PHE A 576 -3.35 -5.98 -16.08
C PHE A 576 -4.57 -6.01 -17.02
N THR A 577 -4.56 -5.17 -18.06
CA THR A 577 -5.61 -5.13 -19.09
C THR A 577 -5.35 -6.17 -20.19
N LEU A 578 -4.12 -6.69 -20.33
CA LEU A 578 -3.77 -7.68 -21.35
C LEU A 578 -4.59 -8.97 -21.24
N GLY A 579 -4.88 -9.42 -20.02
CA GLY A 579 -5.71 -10.61 -19.81
C GLY A 579 -7.13 -10.46 -20.37
N LEU A 580 -7.68 -9.23 -20.35
CA LEU A 580 -8.99 -8.94 -20.95
C LEU A 580 -8.91 -8.90 -22.47
N ALA A 581 -7.88 -8.29 -23.05
CA ALA A 581 -7.65 -8.29 -24.49
C ALA A 581 -7.51 -9.71 -25.05
N ASP A 582 -6.67 -10.53 -24.42
CA ASP A 582 -6.45 -11.93 -24.79
C ASP A 582 -7.75 -12.75 -24.69
N ALA A 583 -8.54 -12.54 -23.63
CA ALA A 583 -9.83 -13.20 -23.48
C ALA A 583 -10.85 -12.81 -24.58
N TYR A 584 -10.99 -11.52 -24.91
CA TYR A 584 -11.86 -11.08 -26.01
C TYR A 584 -11.45 -11.71 -27.35
N LEU A 585 -10.16 -11.68 -27.68
CA LEU A 585 -9.64 -12.22 -28.93
C LEU A 585 -9.91 -13.74 -29.02
N LYS A 586 -9.65 -14.50 -27.94
CA LYS A 586 -9.90 -15.95 -27.90
C LYS A 586 -11.38 -16.31 -27.90
N ALA A 587 -12.22 -15.46 -27.32
CA ALA A 587 -13.67 -15.65 -27.32
C ALA A 587 -14.34 -15.27 -28.66
N GLY A 588 -13.59 -14.70 -29.60
CA GLY A 588 -14.08 -14.30 -30.93
C GLY A 588 -14.62 -12.87 -31.01
N ALA A 589 -14.53 -12.08 -29.94
CA ALA A 589 -14.87 -10.66 -29.93
C ALA A 589 -13.66 -9.81 -30.38
N THR A 590 -13.20 -10.05 -31.61
CA THR A 590 -11.92 -9.54 -32.12
C THR A 590 -11.82 -8.02 -32.06
N ASP A 591 -12.87 -7.29 -32.45
CA ASP A 591 -12.88 -5.82 -32.47
C ASP A 591 -12.60 -5.22 -31.08
N LYS A 592 -13.25 -5.76 -30.04
CA LYS A 592 -13.06 -5.31 -28.64
C LYS A 592 -11.66 -5.63 -28.12
N GLY A 593 -11.13 -6.80 -28.47
CA GLY A 593 -9.77 -7.19 -28.11
C GLY A 593 -8.73 -6.28 -28.77
N LEU A 594 -8.90 -5.97 -30.05
CA LEU A 594 -8.04 -5.06 -30.80
C LEU A 594 -8.13 -3.61 -30.28
N GLU A 595 -9.31 -3.14 -29.87
CA GLU A 595 -9.47 -1.82 -29.28
C GLU A 595 -8.61 -1.64 -28.02
N ILE A 596 -8.55 -2.66 -27.16
CA ILE A 596 -7.66 -2.65 -25.98
C ILE A 596 -6.19 -2.63 -26.41
N LEU A 597 -5.78 -3.53 -27.32
CA LEU A 597 -4.39 -3.59 -27.77
C LEU A 597 -3.93 -2.28 -28.43
N GLU A 598 -4.78 -1.66 -29.26
CA GLU A 598 -4.50 -0.37 -29.90
C GLU A 598 -4.39 0.77 -28.85
N GLY A 599 -5.26 0.75 -27.84
CA GLY A 599 -5.17 1.69 -26.73
C GLY A 599 -3.87 1.53 -25.93
N MET A 600 -3.46 0.29 -25.66
CA MET A 600 -2.19 -0.01 -24.99
C MET A 600 -0.98 0.38 -25.84
N TYR A 601 -1.04 0.15 -27.16
CA TYR A 601 -0.03 0.61 -28.11
C TYR A 601 0.10 2.13 -28.07
N THR A 602 -1.01 2.86 -28.14
CA THR A 602 -1.00 4.33 -28.14
C THR A 602 -0.37 4.88 -26.87
N VAL A 603 -0.76 4.36 -25.70
CA VAL A 603 -0.15 4.76 -24.42
C VAL A 603 1.34 4.46 -24.42
N THR A 604 1.74 3.29 -24.94
CA THR A 604 3.14 2.88 -25.01
C THR A 604 3.96 3.78 -25.93
N GLU A 605 3.46 4.08 -27.13
CA GLU A 605 4.10 4.94 -28.12
C GLU A 605 4.30 6.36 -27.57
N GLN A 606 3.26 6.96 -26.98
CA GLN A 606 3.36 8.28 -26.36
C GLN A 606 4.41 8.32 -25.24
N ASN A 607 4.43 7.28 -24.39
CA ASN A 607 5.38 7.21 -23.29
C ASN A 607 6.82 6.98 -23.77
N LEU A 608 7.05 6.10 -24.75
CA LEU A 608 8.36 5.94 -25.37
C LEU A 608 8.84 7.25 -26.00
N GLY A 609 7.98 7.91 -26.78
CA GLY A 609 8.28 9.23 -27.36
C GLY A 609 8.59 10.29 -26.30
N TYR A 610 7.94 10.22 -25.13
CA TYR A 610 8.22 11.12 -24.02
C TYR A 610 9.55 10.84 -23.32
N TYR A 611 9.77 9.61 -22.85
CA TYR A 611 10.92 9.24 -22.03
C TYR A 611 12.25 9.28 -22.79
N PHE A 612 12.22 9.07 -24.10
CA PHE A 612 13.42 9.15 -24.93
C PHE A 612 13.88 10.59 -25.23
N ARG A 613 13.08 11.62 -24.90
CA ARG A 613 13.52 13.04 -24.93
C ARG A 613 14.41 13.45 -23.77
N PHE A 614 14.52 12.61 -22.74
CA PHE A 614 15.42 12.87 -21.61
C PHE A 614 16.88 12.62 -22.03
N GLU A 615 17.78 13.50 -21.61
CA GLU A 615 19.21 13.44 -21.96
C GLU A 615 20.11 13.39 -20.72
N GLY A 616 21.35 12.92 -20.91
CA GLY A 616 22.40 12.89 -19.88
C GLY A 616 21.99 12.16 -18.60
N LYS A 617 22.28 12.73 -17.43
CA LYS A 617 21.96 12.11 -16.13
C LYS A 617 20.45 11.88 -15.93
N LYS A 618 19.60 12.72 -16.51
CA LYS A 618 18.14 12.58 -16.38
C LYS A 618 17.60 11.41 -17.20
N ALA A 619 18.24 11.09 -18.33
CA ALA A 619 17.92 9.88 -19.10
C ALA A 619 18.10 8.62 -18.24
N LEU A 620 19.21 8.53 -17.49
CA LEU A 620 19.48 7.43 -16.56
C LEU A 620 18.46 7.34 -15.42
N MET A 621 17.89 8.47 -14.99
CA MET A 621 16.87 8.52 -13.93
C MET A 621 15.49 8.00 -14.41
N VAL A 622 15.24 7.96 -15.71
CA VAL A 622 13.99 7.44 -16.30
C VAL A 622 14.19 6.13 -17.05
N ASP A 623 15.37 5.50 -16.91
CA ASP A 623 15.75 4.30 -17.65
C ASP A 623 14.81 3.12 -17.38
N ASP A 624 14.40 2.94 -16.12
CA ASP A 624 13.41 1.92 -15.75
C ASP A 624 12.07 2.13 -16.45
N MET A 625 11.66 3.38 -16.69
CA MET A 625 10.44 3.68 -17.46
C MET A 625 10.62 3.37 -18.95
N ARG A 626 11.79 3.66 -19.53
CA ARG A 626 12.11 3.27 -20.92
C ARG A 626 12.02 1.76 -21.09
N LYS A 627 12.64 0.99 -20.19
CA LYS A 627 12.56 -0.48 -20.18
C LYS A 627 11.14 -0.97 -19.98
N HIS A 628 10.39 -0.35 -19.06
CA HIS A 628 9.00 -0.73 -18.81
C HIS A 628 8.15 -0.59 -20.08
N TYR A 629 8.19 0.54 -20.77
CA TYR A 629 7.39 0.74 -21.97
C TYR A 629 7.92 -0.03 -23.19
N LEU A 630 9.22 -0.31 -23.28
CA LEU A 630 9.74 -1.29 -24.24
C LEU A 630 9.16 -2.69 -23.97
N SER A 631 9.10 -3.12 -22.70
CA SER A 631 8.45 -4.38 -22.33
C SER A 631 6.96 -4.36 -22.66
N MET A 632 6.26 -3.25 -22.44
CA MET A 632 4.85 -3.13 -22.81
C MET A 632 4.61 -3.26 -24.31
N ALA A 633 5.46 -2.66 -25.16
CA ALA A 633 5.40 -2.84 -26.61
C ALA A 633 5.59 -4.33 -26.99
N HIS A 634 6.54 -5.00 -26.34
CA HIS A 634 6.77 -6.43 -26.52
C HIS A 634 5.56 -7.28 -26.09
N GLU A 635 4.94 -6.97 -24.95
CA GLU A 635 3.75 -7.70 -24.47
C GLU A 635 2.54 -7.52 -25.40
N VAL A 636 2.32 -6.31 -25.94
CA VAL A 636 1.28 -6.06 -26.95
C VAL A 636 1.53 -6.88 -28.21
N LYS A 637 2.79 -6.92 -28.68
CA LYS A 637 3.21 -7.76 -29.82
C LYS A 637 2.92 -9.24 -29.55
N GLU A 638 3.35 -9.78 -28.41
CA GLU A 638 3.12 -11.20 -28.08
C GLU A 638 1.63 -11.53 -27.93
N ALA A 639 0.84 -10.64 -27.34
CA ALA A 639 -0.62 -10.81 -27.25
C ALA A 639 -1.27 -10.85 -28.64
N ALA A 640 -0.88 -9.95 -29.55
CA ALA A 640 -1.35 -9.94 -30.94
C ALA A 640 -0.95 -11.22 -31.68
N ARG A 641 0.31 -11.63 -31.57
CA ARG A 641 0.86 -12.85 -32.18
C ARG A 641 0.15 -14.12 -31.73
N ASN A 642 -0.02 -14.28 -30.41
CA ASN A 642 -0.69 -15.44 -29.83
C ASN A 642 -2.16 -15.56 -30.29
N ASN A 643 -2.76 -14.45 -30.70
CA ASN A 643 -4.12 -14.37 -31.20
C ASN A 643 -4.22 -14.16 -32.72
N ARG A 644 -3.11 -14.34 -33.46
CA ARG A 644 -3.04 -14.25 -34.93
C ARG A 644 -3.50 -12.90 -35.49
N GLN A 645 -3.23 -11.81 -34.77
CA GLN A 645 -3.54 -10.45 -35.19
C GLN A 645 -2.31 -9.81 -35.87
N THR A 646 -2.01 -10.21 -37.10
CA THR A 646 -0.74 -9.87 -37.79
C THR A 646 -0.51 -8.36 -37.94
N GLU A 647 -1.53 -7.57 -38.31
CA GLU A 647 -1.37 -6.12 -38.46
C GLU A 647 -0.96 -5.45 -37.15
N MET A 648 -1.57 -5.87 -36.03
CA MET A 648 -1.23 -5.36 -34.70
C MET A 648 0.13 -5.85 -34.22
N GLU A 649 0.49 -7.10 -34.53
CA GLU A 649 1.81 -7.68 -34.26
C GLU A 649 2.91 -6.86 -34.95
N ASP A 650 2.79 -6.66 -36.26
CA ASP A 650 3.77 -5.93 -37.08
C ASP A 650 3.94 -4.49 -36.57
N LYS A 651 2.82 -3.82 -36.25
CA LYS A 651 2.82 -2.44 -35.73
C LYS A 651 3.52 -2.34 -34.37
N ALA A 652 3.23 -3.24 -33.44
CA ALA A 652 3.86 -3.26 -32.12
C ALA A 652 5.34 -3.68 -32.19
N GLU A 653 5.70 -4.59 -33.10
CA GLU A 653 7.08 -4.98 -33.37
C GLU A 653 7.90 -3.82 -33.93
N GLN A 654 7.34 -3.07 -34.89
CA GLN A 654 8.00 -1.88 -35.43
C GLN A 654 8.29 -0.85 -34.34
N LEU A 655 7.29 -0.52 -33.51
CA LEU A 655 7.46 0.41 -32.40
C LEU A 655 8.55 -0.06 -31.42
N PHE A 656 8.55 -1.35 -31.07
CA PHE A 656 9.58 -1.92 -30.21
C PHE A 656 10.97 -1.75 -30.83
N ASN A 657 11.15 -2.14 -32.09
CA ASN A 657 12.43 -2.08 -32.79
C ASN A 657 12.95 -0.64 -32.90
N ASP A 658 12.09 0.31 -33.29
CA ASP A 658 12.44 1.73 -33.45
C ASP A 658 13.05 2.32 -32.16
N TYR A 659 12.44 2.04 -31.00
CA TYR A 659 12.95 2.54 -29.73
C TYR A 659 14.05 1.67 -29.12
N TYR A 660 14.04 0.36 -29.35
CA TYR A 660 15.08 -0.54 -28.87
C TYR A 660 16.43 -0.23 -29.54
N ASP A 661 16.44 0.07 -30.83
CA ASP A 661 17.65 0.48 -31.55
C ASP A 661 18.20 1.81 -31.03
N ILE A 662 17.33 2.76 -30.67
CA ILE A 662 17.75 4.01 -30.01
C ILE A 662 18.33 3.70 -28.63
N TYR A 663 17.68 2.82 -27.88
CA TYR A 663 18.08 2.44 -26.53
C TYR A 663 19.47 1.79 -26.51
N VAL A 664 19.72 0.80 -27.37
CA VAL A 664 21.01 0.11 -27.51
C VAL A 664 22.11 1.11 -27.87
N ARG A 665 21.86 1.99 -28.85
CA ARG A 665 22.81 3.06 -29.25
C ARG A 665 23.14 4.03 -28.12
N GLN A 666 22.15 4.43 -27.31
CA GLN A 666 22.36 5.35 -26.19
C GLN A 666 23.10 4.70 -25.01
N MET A 667 22.92 3.40 -24.80
CA MET A 667 23.53 2.65 -23.69
C MET A 667 24.91 2.09 -24.03
N GLY A 668 25.36 2.19 -25.29
CA GLY A 668 26.70 1.80 -25.72
C GLY A 668 26.91 0.29 -25.81
N TYR A 669 25.85 -0.46 -26.12
CA TYR A 669 25.90 -1.91 -26.38
C TYR A 669 26.21 -2.22 -27.85
#